data_AF-A0A661PNR0-F1
#
_entry.id   AF-A0A661PNR0-F1
#
_cell.length_a   1.000
_cell.length_b   1.000
_cell.length_c   1.000
_cell.angle_alpha   90.00
_cell.angle_beta   90.00
_cell.angle_gamma   90.00
#
_symmetry.space_group_name_H-M   'P 1'
#
loop_
_entity.id
_entity.type
_entity.pdbx_description
1 polymer ?
#
loop_
_entity_poly.entity_id
_entity_poly.type
_entity_poly.pdbx_seq_one_letter_code
_entity_poly.pdbx_strand_id
1 'polypeptide(L)'
;ALAGAGADLISFETFLDIRELRAGVIACRDVCDLPIIAQMTFDDAGRTVLGTPPTAAAVTLDALQVDVIGSNCGLGIDGIHDVLVQMRQVTTRPLIAQANAGLPILKDGQTIFPGTPEEMTAYHERLIALGVRIIGGCCGTTPQHVRAMRAALGAFSQDWTSPTRRGFLSSRSGVAEFGGEAPCALIGERINPTGKKGYTQELLTGKIAYIRREATAQVAAGAHFLDINCGAPGVDEAAALERAVYAASGACTAPLVVDTSDPDALERALKAADGKVLINSVNGEAKSLNRILPLASRYGAAVIGLTLDETGIPETAEGRVAIARRILDAALATGLPQQDLVIDCLTLTVSAEQKRALETLRALRLVRDELGLATALGVSNISFGLPSRPVLSSVFFAMALEAGLKLAIINPRDERMMDAYRSALVLLCQDVRAEDYITHYAGQSVVATPVAGQDDTPLDIRQRLAAAIVAGDSEGIVPLVKEALQEGLNSMAVSNEGLLPGLEEVGRRFADNRIFLPQVMQSAETMQAAFGFLKETFAGESGPSLGRILMATVEGDIHDIGKNIVCTLLENHGFEVIDLGKNVPAARILEVALEKDVDAVGLSALMTTTLQQMDVTLGRLREAGVKVFTMVGGAVVNQDYADSIGADIYARDALEAVAKIKAALGH
;
A
#
# COMPACT_ATOMS: atom_id res chain seq x y z
N ALA A 1 16.75 21.40 17.23
CA ALA A 1 16.89 21.40 18.70
C ALA A 1 17.75 20.24 19.17
N LEU A 2 17.33 18.98 18.95
CA LEU A 2 18.07 17.77 19.35
C LEU A 2 19.53 17.77 18.85
N ALA A 3 19.75 17.97 17.55
CA ALA A 3 21.10 18.06 16.99
C ALA A 3 21.94 19.19 17.63
N GLY A 4 21.36 20.38 17.83
CA GLY A 4 22.03 21.51 18.46
C GLY A 4 22.33 21.31 19.95
N ALA A 5 21.67 20.36 20.61
CA ALA A 5 21.94 19.97 21.99
C ALA A 5 23.05 18.91 22.12
N GLY A 6 23.59 18.42 20.99
CA GLY A 6 24.68 17.43 20.98
C GLY A 6 24.22 15.98 21.04
N ALA A 7 23.05 15.65 20.49
CA ALA A 7 22.63 14.26 20.33
C ALA A 7 23.56 13.48 19.38
N ASP A 8 23.85 12.22 19.70
CA ASP A 8 24.70 11.35 18.87
C ASP A 8 23.96 10.71 17.69
N LEU A 9 22.64 10.56 17.80
CA LEU A 9 21.75 9.99 16.79
C LEU A 9 20.33 10.51 16.97
N ILE A 10 19.47 10.30 15.97
CA ILE A 10 18.03 10.56 16.04
C ILE A 10 17.28 9.23 15.91
N SER A 11 16.40 8.92 16.86
CA SER A 11 15.54 7.74 16.83
C SER A 11 14.08 8.13 16.58
N PHE A 12 13.47 7.55 15.55
CA PHE A 12 12.05 7.63 15.26
C PHE A 12 11.37 6.35 15.77
N GLU A 13 10.68 6.45 16.90
CA GLU A 13 10.03 5.31 17.56
C GLU A 13 8.50 5.39 17.43
N THR A 14 7.84 4.23 17.34
CA THR A 14 6.37 4.10 17.45
C THR A 14 5.57 4.78 16.34
N PHE A 15 6.10 4.81 15.11
CA PHE A 15 5.35 5.32 13.96
C PHE A 15 4.35 4.27 13.43
N LEU A 16 3.12 4.72 13.17
CA LEU A 16 2.03 3.90 12.61
C LEU A 16 1.81 4.15 11.11
N ASP A 17 2.26 5.30 10.62
CA ASP A 17 2.19 5.70 9.22
C ASP A 17 3.59 5.79 8.58
N ILE A 18 3.79 5.09 7.46
CA ILE A 18 5.06 5.10 6.74
C ILE A 18 5.32 6.45 6.08
N ARG A 19 4.26 7.14 5.66
CA ARG A 19 4.40 8.43 4.99
C ARG A 19 4.86 9.52 5.98
N GLU A 20 4.27 9.56 7.17
CA GLU A 20 4.73 10.43 8.26
C GLU A 20 6.19 10.14 8.64
N LEU A 21 6.56 8.87 8.84
CA LEU A 21 7.93 8.48 9.16
C LEU A 21 8.91 8.90 8.06
N ARG A 22 8.56 8.66 6.79
CA ARG A 22 9.34 9.10 5.63
C ARG A 22 9.55 10.61 5.61
N ALA A 23 8.49 11.39 5.85
CA ALA A 23 8.60 12.84 5.94
C ALA A 23 9.54 13.29 7.08
N GLY A 24 9.46 12.63 8.24
CA GLY A 24 10.35 12.87 9.38
C GLY A 24 11.82 12.59 9.06
N VAL A 25 12.12 11.46 8.39
CA VAL A 25 13.48 11.10 7.98
C VAL A 25 14.05 12.11 6.98
N ILE A 26 13.28 12.51 5.97
CA ILE A 26 13.70 13.51 4.98
C ILE A 26 13.97 14.86 5.66
N ALA A 27 13.06 15.32 6.53
CA ALA A 27 13.23 16.57 7.27
C ALA A 27 14.44 16.53 8.22
N CYS A 28 14.75 15.36 8.81
CA CYS A 28 15.93 15.18 9.64
C CYS A 28 17.23 15.39 8.84
N ARG A 29 17.31 14.76 7.65
CA ARG A 29 18.46 14.88 6.75
C ARG A 29 18.63 16.29 6.19
N ASP A 30 17.54 17.04 6.02
CA ASP A 30 17.61 18.46 5.62
C ASP A 30 18.23 19.37 6.70
N VAL A 31 18.31 18.92 7.95
CA VAL A 31 18.74 19.74 9.11
C VAL A 31 20.05 19.25 9.74
N CYS A 32 20.37 17.95 9.67
CA CYS A 32 21.61 17.38 10.20
C CYS A 32 21.99 16.04 9.55
N ASP A 33 23.27 15.67 9.71
CA ASP A 33 23.84 14.41 9.20
C ASP A 33 23.94 13.30 10.27
N LEU A 34 23.24 13.44 11.39
CA LEU A 34 23.29 12.44 12.47
C LEU A 34 22.76 11.08 11.97
N PRO A 35 23.29 9.95 12.49
CA PRO A 35 22.72 8.64 12.24
C PRO A 35 21.24 8.57 12.64
N ILE A 36 20.45 7.88 11.83
CA ILE A 36 19.00 7.74 12.05
C ILE A 36 18.68 6.28 12.35
N ILE A 37 17.92 6.07 13.43
CA ILE A 37 17.20 4.83 13.70
C ILE A 37 15.73 5.09 13.37
N ALA A 38 15.10 4.23 12.57
CA ALA A 38 13.67 4.37 12.24
C ALA A 38 12.91 3.07 12.49
N GLN A 39 11.85 3.17 13.29
CA GLN A 39 11.07 2.04 13.73
C GLN A 39 9.58 2.30 13.54
N MET A 40 8.87 1.23 13.16
CA MET A 40 7.41 1.23 13.08
C MET A 40 6.84 0.24 14.07
N THR A 41 5.60 0.48 14.49
CA THR A 41 4.85 -0.43 15.36
C THR A 41 3.83 -1.22 14.54
N PHE A 42 3.84 -2.54 14.74
CA PHE A 42 2.96 -3.49 14.05
C PHE A 42 2.03 -4.17 15.05
N ASP A 43 0.89 -4.61 14.56
CA ASP A 43 -0.06 -5.46 15.29
C ASP A 43 0.20 -6.95 15.03
N ASP A 44 -0.64 -7.81 15.62
CA ASP A 44 -0.58 -9.26 15.50
C ASP A 44 -0.95 -9.78 14.11
N ALA A 45 -1.64 -8.98 13.30
CA ALA A 45 -1.86 -9.23 11.87
C ALA A 45 -0.62 -8.96 11.02
N GLY A 46 0.48 -8.49 11.62
CA GLY A 46 1.75 -8.26 10.94
C GLY A 46 1.71 -7.03 10.03
N ARG A 47 0.96 -5.99 10.39
CA ARG A 47 0.91 -4.71 9.67
C ARG A 47 0.82 -3.54 10.66
N THR A 48 1.09 -2.32 10.21
CA THR A 48 0.73 -1.14 10.99
C THR A 48 -0.76 -0.89 10.91
N VAL A 49 -1.30 -0.05 11.81
CA VAL A 49 -2.71 0.35 11.83
C VAL A 49 -3.20 0.89 10.48
N LEU A 50 -2.33 1.52 9.69
CA LEU A 50 -2.66 2.04 8.36
C LEU A 50 -2.33 1.07 7.21
N GLY A 51 -2.05 -0.20 7.53
CA GLY A 51 -1.90 -1.28 6.56
C GLY A 51 -0.50 -1.43 5.94
N THR A 52 0.54 -0.84 6.53
CA THR A 52 1.92 -1.01 6.04
C THR A 52 2.51 -2.33 6.56
N PRO A 53 2.90 -3.28 5.68
CA PRO A 53 3.58 -4.50 6.11
C PRO A 53 5.07 -4.24 6.43
N PRO A 54 5.73 -5.10 7.23
CA PRO A 54 7.14 -4.96 7.59
C PRO A 54 8.06 -4.87 6.37
N THR A 55 7.77 -5.60 5.30
CA THR A 55 8.53 -5.56 4.05
C THR A 55 8.47 -4.18 3.38
N ALA A 56 7.29 -3.57 3.28
CA ALA A 56 7.14 -2.24 2.68
C ALA A 56 7.82 -1.15 3.51
N ALA A 57 7.71 -1.24 4.84
CA ALA A 57 8.44 -0.35 5.76
C ALA A 57 9.96 -0.49 5.54
N ALA A 58 10.46 -1.72 5.51
CA ALA A 58 11.89 -1.99 5.34
C ALA A 58 12.45 -1.47 4.01
N VAL A 59 11.76 -1.71 2.89
CA VAL A 59 12.19 -1.20 1.57
C VAL A 59 12.20 0.31 1.55
N THR A 60 11.16 0.96 2.08
CA THR A 60 11.05 2.42 2.08
C THR A 60 12.13 3.07 2.94
N LEU A 61 12.38 2.55 4.15
CA LEU A 61 13.39 3.10 5.06
C LEU A 61 14.84 2.84 4.59
N ASP A 62 15.11 1.68 3.98
CA ASP A 62 16.41 1.42 3.35
C ASP A 62 16.66 2.38 2.18
N ALA A 63 15.61 2.72 1.41
CA ALA A 63 15.69 3.68 0.30
C ALA A 63 16.06 5.09 0.76
N LEU A 64 15.54 5.52 1.92
CA LEU A 64 15.87 6.80 2.55
C LEU A 64 17.24 6.80 3.24
N GLN A 65 17.97 5.69 3.12
CA GLN A 65 19.28 5.51 3.70
C GLN A 65 19.33 5.68 5.22
N VAL A 66 18.29 5.20 5.91
CA VAL A 66 18.28 5.11 7.38
C VAL A 66 19.34 4.11 7.85
N ASP A 67 20.08 4.45 8.91
CA ASP A 67 21.24 3.67 9.38
C ASP A 67 20.83 2.35 10.05
N VAL A 68 19.75 2.35 10.83
CA VAL A 68 19.18 1.15 11.47
C VAL A 68 17.66 1.19 11.37
N ILE A 69 17.04 0.06 11.00
CA ILE A 69 15.58 -0.02 10.86
C ILE A 69 15.02 -1.14 11.74
N GLY A 70 13.77 -1.04 12.18
CA GLY A 70 13.19 -2.15 12.94
C GLY A 70 11.80 -1.90 13.47
N SER A 71 11.51 -2.55 14.60
CA SER A 71 10.20 -2.50 15.21
C SER A 71 10.30 -2.29 16.73
N ASN A 72 9.33 -1.56 17.26
CA ASN A 72 9.15 -1.35 18.69
C ASN A 72 7.66 -1.35 19.07
N CYS A 73 7.38 -1.62 20.34
CA CYS A 73 6.02 -1.63 20.90
C CYS A 73 5.08 -2.61 20.16
N GLY A 74 3.78 -2.53 20.44
CA GLY A 74 2.71 -3.33 19.81
C GLY A 74 2.68 -4.81 20.23
N LEU A 75 3.85 -5.45 20.25
CA LEU A 75 4.00 -6.90 20.37
C LEU A 75 4.99 -7.29 21.47
N GLY A 76 4.86 -8.54 21.91
CA GLY A 76 5.88 -9.25 22.67
C GLY A 76 7.11 -9.59 21.81
N ILE A 77 8.09 -10.25 22.44
CA ILE A 77 9.39 -10.53 21.80
C ILE A 77 9.28 -11.50 20.61
N ASP A 78 8.32 -12.42 20.67
CA ASP A 78 7.98 -13.37 19.61
C ASP A 78 7.38 -12.65 18.38
N GLY A 79 6.39 -11.79 18.59
CA GLY A 79 5.79 -11.01 17.51
C GLY A 79 6.80 -10.04 16.86
N ILE A 80 7.65 -9.38 17.66
CA ILE A 80 8.74 -8.55 17.12
C ILE A 80 9.72 -9.38 16.29
N HIS A 81 10.09 -10.57 16.75
CA HIS A 81 10.95 -11.46 15.96
C HIS A 81 10.33 -11.76 14.58
N ASP A 82 9.04 -12.09 14.53
CA ASP A 82 8.35 -12.43 13.28
C ASP A 82 8.23 -11.24 12.32
N VAL A 83 8.01 -10.03 12.84
CA VAL A 83 8.10 -8.77 12.08
C VAL A 83 9.48 -8.61 11.47
N LEU A 84 10.54 -8.80 12.26
CA LEU A 84 11.91 -8.61 11.80
C LEU A 84 12.34 -9.68 10.78
N VAL A 85 11.78 -10.90 10.86
CA VAL A 85 12.01 -11.95 9.85
C VAL A 85 11.53 -11.46 8.49
N GLN A 86 10.34 -10.85 8.43
CA GLN A 86 9.81 -10.27 7.20
C GLN A 86 10.67 -9.09 6.72
N MET A 87 11.08 -8.17 7.60
CA MET A 87 11.94 -7.04 7.22
C MET A 87 13.27 -7.51 6.61
N ARG A 88 13.90 -8.54 7.20
CA ARG A 88 15.19 -9.05 6.74
C ARG A 88 15.16 -9.59 5.31
N GLN A 89 14.02 -10.05 4.83
CA GLN A 89 13.90 -10.55 3.45
C GLN A 89 14.23 -9.49 2.40
N VAL A 90 14.00 -8.21 2.71
CA VAL A 90 14.03 -7.12 1.72
C VAL A 90 15.00 -5.99 2.05
N THR A 91 15.77 -6.11 3.14
CA THR A 91 16.75 -5.09 3.54
C THR A 91 18.10 -5.65 3.94
N THR A 92 19.11 -4.83 3.66
CA THR A 92 20.50 -5.05 4.06
C THR A 92 20.88 -4.29 5.32
N ARG A 93 20.00 -3.42 5.85
CA ARG A 93 20.31 -2.61 7.02
C ARG A 93 20.46 -3.47 8.29
N PRO A 94 21.28 -3.04 9.28
CA PRO A 94 21.17 -3.54 10.63
C PRO A 94 19.74 -3.40 11.15
N LEU A 95 19.27 -4.39 11.91
CA LEU A 95 17.94 -4.35 12.51
C LEU A 95 17.98 -3.92 13.99
N ILE A 96 16.89 -3.33 14.47
CA ILE A 96 16.64 -3.05 15.90
C ILE A 96 15.36 -3.75 16.39
N ALA A 97 15.42 -4.29 17.61
CA ALA A 97 14.28 -4.92 18.28
C ALA A 97 14.03 -4.27 19.65
N GLN A 98 12.82 -3.73 19.86
CA GLN A 98 12.38 -3.19 21.17
C GLN A 98 10.97 -3.68 21.50
N ALA A 99 10.85 -4.92 21.96
CA ALA A 99 9.57 -5.51 22.32
C ALA A 99 8.99 -4.97 23.63
N ASN A 100 7.67 -5.08 23.81
CA ASN A 100 7.04 -4.92 25.12
C ASN A 100 7.41 -6.10 26.03
N ALA A 101 7.40 -5.89 27.34
CA ALA A 101 7.55 -6.95 28.34
C ALA A 101 6.27 -7.79 28.43
N GLY A 102 5.97 -8.55 27.38
CA GLY A 102 4.69 -9.23 27.19
C GLY A 102 3.57 -8.28 26.72
N LEU A 103 2.41 -8.86 26.43
CA LEU A 103 1.22 -8.07 26.11
C LEU A 103 0.60 -7.47 27.38
N PRO A 104 0.05 -6.25 27.32
CA PRO A 104 -0.55 -5.60 28.47
C PRO A 104 -1.78 -6.37 28.96
N ILE A 105 -1.87 -6.58 30.27
CA ILE A 105 -3.05 -7.13 30.94
C ILE A 105 -3.57 -6.11 31.95
N LEU A 106 -4.89 -6.02 32.11
CA LEU A 106 -5.48 -5.23 33.19
C LEU A 106 -5.65 -6.11 34.42
N LYS A 107 -5.04 -5.73 35.54
CA LYS A 107 -5.18 -6.41 36.83
C LYS A 107 -5.42 -5.38 37.92
N ASP A 108 -6.51 -5.54 38.67
CA ASP A 108 -6.91 -4.62 39.75
C ASP A 108 -6.99 -3.14 39.29
N GLY A 109 -7.45 -2.91 38.06
CA GLY A 109 -7.55 -1.57 37.46
C GLY A 109 -6.21 -0.96 36.99
N GLN A 110 -5.11 -1.69 37.05
CA GLN A 110 -3.79 -1.25 36.58
C GLN A 110 -3.33 -2.05 35.36
N THR A 111 -2.77 -1.38 34.36
CA THR A 111 -2.11 -2.04 33.23
C THR A 111 -0.78 -2.63 33.69
N ILE A 112 -0.64 -3.95 33.60
CA ILE A 112 0.57 -4.69 33.93
C ILE A 112 1.12 -5.34 32.67
N PHE A 113 2.44 -5.33 32.54
CA PHE A 113 3.18 -6.05 31.50
C PHE A 113 3.82 -7.27 32.16
N PRO A 114 3.34 -8.50 31.88
CA PRO A 114 3.69 -9.69 32.66
C PRO A 114 5.05 -10.30 32.26
N GLY A 115 5.63 -9.89 31.15
CA GLY A 115 6.86 -10.44 30.62
C GLY A 115 8.02 -10.26 31.58
N THR A 116 8.72 -11.35 31.85
CA THR A 116 9.84 -11.43 32.77
C THR A 116 11.17 -11.11 32.09
N PRO A 117 12.23 -10.75 32.84
CA PRO A 117 13.57 -10.61 32.30
C PRO A 117 14.05 -11.84 31.53
N GLU A 118 13.74 -13.04 32.02
CA GLU A 118 14.10 -14.31 31.40
C GLU A 118 13.41 -14.50 30.05
N GLU A 119 12.09 -14.27 29.97
CA GLU A 119 11.31 -14.37 28.74
C GLU A 119 11.81 -13.38 27.67
N MET A 120 12.14 -12.15 28.07
CA MET A 120 12.67 -11.14 27.16
C MET A 120 14.03 -11.52 26.57
N THR A 121 14.78 -12.44 27.21
CA THR A 121 16.07 -12.90 26.69
C THR A 121 16.00 -14.14 25.80
N ALA A 122 14.85 -14.83 25.77
CA ALA A 122 14.70 -16.13 25.12
C ALA A 122 14.91 -16.10 23.59
N TYR A 123 14.79 -14.93 22.95
CA TYR A 123 14.89 -14.77 21.50
C TYR A 123 16.22 -14.15 21.03
N HIS A 124 17.14 -13.80 21.93
CA HIS A 124 18.36 -13.08 21.55
C HIS A 124 19.22 -13.82 20.52
N GLU A 125 19.41 -15.13 20.64
CA GLU A 125 20.16 -15.90 19.65
C GLU A 125 19.55 -15.77 18.25
N ARG A 126 18.22 -15.89 18.15
CA ARG A 126 17.48 -15.76 16.88
C ARG A 126 17.58 -14.34 16.32
N LEU A 127 17.42 -13.33 17.17
CA LEU A 127 17.55 -11.92 16.77
C LEU A 127 18.96 -11.59 16.28
N ILE A 128 20.01 -12.08 16.97
CA ILE A 128 21.39 -11.89 16.55
C ILE A 128 21.66 -12.56 15.20
N ALA A 129 21.20 -13.81 15.02
CA ALA A 129 21.30 -14.54 13.75
C ALA A 129 20.58 -13.82 12.60
N LEU A 130 19.47 -13.15 12.89
CA LEU A 130 18.68 -12.39 11.93
C LEU A 130 19.32 -11.03 11.53
N GLY A 131 20.41 -10.62 12.18
CA GLY A 131 21.05 -9.33 11.90
C GLY A 131 20.56 -8.17 12.77
N VAL A 132 19.95 -8.45 13.93
CA VAL A 132 19.59 -7.41 14.90
C VAL A 132 20.82 -6.95 15.66
N ARG A 133 21.15 -5.66 15.57
CA ARG A 133 22.37 -5.08 16.16
C ARG A 133 22.08 -4.14 17.32
N ILE A 134 20.81 -3.80 17.54
CA ILE A 134 20.36 -3.09 18.72
C ILE A 134 19.17 -3.86 19.30
N ILE A 135 19.29 -4.24 20.58
CA ILE A 135 18.21 -4.91 21.32
C ILE A 135 17.93 -4.07 22.56
N GLY A 136 16.67 -3.70 22.74
CA GLY A 136 16.17 -3.02 23.92
C GLY A 136 14.77 -3.50 24.25
N GLY A 137 14.03 -2.69 24.98
CA GLY A 137 12.62 -2.97 25.25
C GLY A 137 11.81 -1.67 25.33
N CYS A 138 10.51 -1.83 25.15
CA CYS A 138 9.52 -0.75 25.14
C CYS A 138 8.66 -0.82 26.41
N CYS A 139 7.33 -0.84 26.31
CA CYS A 139 6.44 -0.78 27.45
C CYS A 139 6.61 -1.99 28.38
N GLY A 140 6.61 -1.75 29.70
CA GLY A 140 6.83 -2.78 30.71
C GLY A 140 8.30 -3.16 30.97
N THR A 141 9.22 -2.75 30.10
CA THR A 141 10.65 -3.04 30.29
C THR A 141 11.23 -2.22 31.43
N THR A 142 12.04 -2.84 32.28
CA THR A 142 12.65 -2.20 33.46
C THR A 142 14.17 -2.35 33.47
N PRO A 143 14.91 -1.62 34.34
CA PRO A 143 16.35 -1.83 34.48
C PRO A 143 16.76 -3.26 34.86
N GLN A 144 15.85 -4.09 35.39
CA GLN A 144 16.12 -5.51 35.61
C GLN A 144 16.16 -6.28 34.29
N HIS A 145 15.22 -6.02 33.39
CA HIS A 145 15.20 -6.58 32.03
C HIS A 145 16.45 -6.19 31.26
N VAL A 146 16.83 -4.91 31.26
CA VAL A 146 18.03 -4.44 30.55
C VAL A 146 19.31 -5.09 31.08
N ARG A 147 19.42 -5.32 32.40
CA ARG A 147 20.56 -6.05 32.98
C ARG A 147 20.60 -7.51 32.53
N ALA A 148 19.45 -8.18 32.50
CA ALA A 148 19.35 -9.55 31.99
C ALA A 148 19.73 -9.62 30.50
N MET A 149 19.23 -8.68 29.68
CA MET A 149 19.59 -8.57 28.27
C MET A 149 21.10 -8.37 28.09
N ARG A 150 21.71 -7.44 28.83
CA ARG A 150 23.16 -7.20 28.75
C ARG A 150 23.96 -8.44 29.12
N ALA A 151 23.57 -9.15 30.19
CA ALA A 151 24.24 -10.37 30.61
C ALA A 151 24.14 -11.47 29.54
N ALA A 152 22.95 -11.67 28.97
CA ALA A 152 22.73 -12.65 27.90
C ALA A 152 23.53 -12.31 26.63
N LEU A 153 23.56 -11.04 26.22
CA LEU A 153 24.24 -10.61 25.00
C LEU A 153 25.77 -10.68 25.08
N GLY A 154 26.35 -10.68 26.28
CA GLY A 154 27.80 -10.77 26.48
C GLY A 154 28.44 -12.07 25.95
N ALA A 155 27.63 -13.10 25.68
CA ALA A 155 28.10 -14.38 25.15
C ALA A 155 28.15 -14.44 23.61
N PHE A 156 27.61 -13.44 22.91
CA PHE A 156 27.49 -13.46 21.44
C PHE A 156 28.55 -12.59 20.76
N SER A 157 29.05 -13.05 19.60
CA SER A 157 29.91 -12.22 18.75
C SER A 157 29.12 -11.05 18.16
N GLN A 158 29.80 -9.92 17.98
CA GLN A 158 29.24 -8.74 17.32
C GLN A 158 29.52 -8.73 15.81
N ASP A 159 30.30 -9.67 15.30
CA ASP A 159 30.60 -9.77 13.88
C ASP A 159 29.34 -10.05 13.07
N TRP A 160 29.15 -9.30 11.99
CA TRP A 160 28.00 -9.46 11.11
C TRP A 160 28.32 -9.08 9.68
N THR A 161 27.88 -9.96 8.77
CA THR A 161 27.89 -9.70 7.35
C THR A 161 26.48 -9.41 6.90
N SER A 162 26.28 -8.24 6.28
CA SER A 162 25.01 -7.90 5.65
C SER A 162 24.66 -8.89 4.54
N PRO A 163 23.37 -9.24 4.35
CA PRO A 163 22.91 -9.88 3.13
C PRO A 163 23.26 -9.07 1.87
N THR A 164 23.23 -9.72 0.71
CA THR A 164 23.39 -9.06 -0.59
C THR A 164 22.19 -8.16 -0.88
N ARG A 165 22.45 -6.93 -1.35
CA ARG A 165 21.41 -5.97 -1.74
C ARG A 165 20.71 -6.43 -3.03
N ARG A 166 19.39 -6.29 -3.08
CA ARG A 166 18.54 -6.59 -4.23
C ARG A 166 17.66 -5.38 -4.58
N GLY A 167 17.14 -5.35 -5.80
CA GLY A 167 16.29 -4.25 -6.28
C GLY A 167 14.86 -4.45 -5.81
N PHE A 168 14.31 -3.49 -5.07
CA PHE A 168 12.91 -3.50 -4.64
C PHE A 168 12.29 -2.13 -4.85
N LEU A 169 11.00 -2.10 -5.16
CA LEU A 169 10.13 -0.95 -5.04
C LEU A 169 9.03 -1.23 -4.01
N SER A 170 8.47 -0.19 -3.41
CA SER A 170 7.38 -0.31 -2.45
C SER A 170 6.29 0.74 -2.68
N SER A 171 5.06 0.35 -2.39
CA SER A 171 3.96 1.26 -2.10
C SER A 171 3.74 1.29 -0.59
N ARG A 172 2.63 1.89 -0.13
CA ARG A 172 2.21 1.79 1.28
C ARG A 172 2.06 0.33 1.72
N SER A 173 1.49 -0.52 0.88
CA SER A 173 1.01 -1.86 1.28
C SER A 173 1.57 -3.01 0.44
N GLY A 174 2.41 -2.72 -0.56
CA GLY A 174 2.98 -3.73 -1.45
C GLY A 174 4.47 -3.52 -1.69
N VAL A 175 5.15 -4.61 -2.02
CA VAL A 175 6.56 -4.65 -2.41
C VAL A 175 6.68 -5.53 -3.64
N ALA A 176 7.54 -5.14 -4.58
CA ALA A 176 7.92 -6.01 -5.68
C ALA A 176 9.42 -5.90 -5.97
N GLU A 177 10.04 -7.05 -6.22
CA GLU A 177 11.46 -7.19 -6.56
C GLU A 177 11.68 -6.95 -8.05
N PHE A 178 12.86 -6.44 -8.41
CA PHE A 178 13.30 -6.31 -9.80
C PHE A 178 14.82 -6.46 -9.92
N GLY A 179 15.28 -6.76 -11.14
CA GLY A 179 16.71 -6.92 -11.43
C GLY A 179 17.30 -8.23 -10.90
N GLY A 180 18.63 -8.36 -10.97
CA GLY A 180 19.34 -9.56 -10.49
C GLY A 180 18.76 -10.86 -11.05
N GLU A 181 18.49 -11.83 -10.18
CA GLU A 181 17.87 -13.12 -10.52
C GLU A 181 16.34 -13.07 -10.60
N ALA A 182 15.70 -11.95 -10.24
CA ALA A 182 14.25 -11.83 -10.30
C ALA A 182 13.73 -11.94 -11.75
N PRO A 183 12.55 -12.53 -11.97
CA PRO A 183 11.86 -12.48 -13.26
C PRO A 183 11.65 -11.04 -13.75
N CYS A 184 11.39 -10.88 -15.05
CA CYS A 184 11.13 -9.56 -15.61
C CYS A 184 9.85 -8.95 -15.02
N ALA A 185 9.97 -7.82 -14.32
CA ALA A 185 8.81 -7.11 -13.79
C ALA A 185 8.05 -6.39 -14.91
N LEU A 186 6.73 -6.49 -14.88
CA LEU A 186 5.83 -5.82 -15.82
C LEU A 186 5.40 -4.46 -15.28
N ILE A 187 5.63 -3.40 -16.05
CA ILE A 187 5.18 -2.03 -15.78
C ILE A 187 3.97 -1.74 -16.67
N GLY A 188 2.81 -1.48 -16.07
CA GLY A 188 1.58 -1.15 -16.80
C GLY A 188 1.60 0.26 -17.39
N GLU A 189 1.50 0.38 -18.71
CA GLU A 189 1.65 1.65 -19.48
C GLU A 189 0.36 2.47 -19.67
N ARG A 190 -0.77 2.06 -19.08
CA ARG A 190 -2.09 2.60 -19.46
C ARG A 190 -2.47 3.92 -18.81
N ILE A 191 -1.82 4.34 -17.74
CA ILE A 191 -2.05 5.65 -17.13
C ILE A 191 -1.13 6.67 -17.81
N ASN A 192 -1.45 6.95 -19.07
CA ASN A 192 -0.71 7.87 -19.93
C ASN A 192 -1.68 8.58 -20.91
N PRO A 193 -1.71 9.92 -20.97
CA PRO A 193 -2.68 10.69 -21.76
C PRO A 193 -2.42 10.68 -23.26
N THR A 194 -1.24 10.22 -23.70
CA THR A 194 -0.85 10.20 -25.12
C THR A 194 -1.88 9.46 -25.98
N GLY A 195 -2.49 10.17 -26.93
CA GLY A 195 -3.53 9.63 -27.82
C GLY A 195 -4.90 9.39 -27.16
N LYS A 196 -5.10 9.75 -25.89
CA LYS A 196 -6.34 9.50 -25.14
C LYS A 196 -7.06 10.79 -24.76
N LYS A 197 -7.97 11.22 -25.63
CA LYS A 197 -8.78 12.44 -25.43
C LYS A 197 -9.58 12.41 -24.12
N GLY A 198 -10.20 11.28 -23.79
CA GLY A 198 -10.98 11.14 -22.55
C GLY A 198 -10.14 11.36 -21.29
N TYR A 199 -8.99 10.69 -21.20
CA TYR A 199 -8.09 10.85 -20.06
C TYR A 199 -7.52 12.28 -19.98
N THR A 200 -7.15 12.88 -21.12
CA THR A 200 -6.69 14.28 -21.16
C THR A 200 -7.75 15.24 -20.60
N GLN A 201 -9.03 15.04 -20.93
CA GLN A 201 -10.12 15.86 -20.39
C GLN A 201 -10.31 15.66 -18.88
N GLU A 202 -10.16 14.43 -18.37
CA GLU A 202 -10.18 14.18 -16.93
C GLU A 202 -9.05 14.90 -16.21
N LEU A 203 -7.82 14.88 -16.75
CA LEU A 203 -6.69 15.60 -16.18
C LEU A 203 -6.93 17.12 -16.11
N LEU A 204 -7.47 17.71 -17.18
CA LEU A 204 -7.81 19.14 -17.25
C LEU A 204 -8.90 19.54 -16.24
N THR A 205 -9.83 18.64 -15.95
CA THR A 205 -10.95 18.88 -15.03
C THR A 205 -10.66 18.41 -13.60
N GLY A 206 -9.45 17.89 -13.34
CA GLY A 206 -9.03 17.41 -12.01
C GLY A 206 -9.63 16.07 -11.60
N LYS A 207 -10.29 15.35 -12.52
CA LYS A 207 -10.91 14.04 -12.26
C LYS A 207 -9.87 12.92 -12.23
N ILE A 208 -10.13 11.92 -11.39
CA ILE A 208 -9.19 10.81 -11.12
C ILE A 208 -9.76 9.42 -11.43
N ALA A 209 -10.99 9.34 -11.96
CA ALA A 209 -11.69 8.08 -12.19
C ALA A 209 -10.94 7.17 -13.17
N TYR A 210 -10.40 7.73 -14.27
CA TYR A 210 -9.57 6.99 -15.22
C TYR A 210 -8.35 6.36 -14.54
N ILE A 211 -7.65 7.12 -13.69
CA ILE A 211 -6.42 6.69 -13.00
C ILE A 211 -6.74 5.51 -12.09
N ARG A 212 -7.77 5.62 -11.25
CA ARG A 212 -8.18 4.56 -10.33
C ARG A 212 -8.57 3.28 -11.07
N ARG A 213 -9.40 3.41 -12.11
CA ARG A 213 -9.86 2.26 -12.92
C ARG A 213 -8.70 1.55 -13.60
N GLU A 214 -7.82 2.29 -14.28
CA GLU A 214 -6.67 1.69 -14.97
C GLU A 214 -5.64 1.13 -13.99
N ALA A 215 -5.45 1.73 -12.81
CA ALA A 215 -4.57 1.18 -11.78
C ALA A 215 -5.06 -0.22 -11.34
N THR A 216 -6.32 -0.33 -10.94
CA THR A 216 -6.92 -1.60 -10.54
C THR A 216 -6.91 -2.63 -11.68
N ALA A 217 -7.30 -2.23 -12.89
CA ALA A 217 -7.40 -3.13 -14.03
C ALA A 217 -6.04 -3.67 -14.48
N GLN A 218 -4.99 -2.84 -14.47
CA GLN A 218 -3.65 -3.27 -14.88
C GLN A 218 -3.00 -4.20 -13.86
N VAL A 219 -3.17 -3.91 -12.55
CA VAL A 219 -2.68 -4.81 -11.50
C VAL A 219 -3.41 -6.15 -11.55
N ALA A 220 -4.73 -6.15 -11.75
CA ALA A 220 -5.51 -7.37 -11.93
C ALA A 220 -5.07 -8.18 -13.17
N ALA A 221 -4.54 -7.50 -14.20
CA ALA A 221 -3.98 -8.13 -15.39
C ALA A 221 -2.51 -8.60 -15.22
N GLY A 222 -1.90 -8.39 -14.05
CA GLY A 222 -0.55 -8.87 -13.72
C GLY A 222 0.56 -7.82 -13.83
N ALA A 223 0.23 -6.52 -13.87
CA ALA A 223 1.24 -5.48 -13.70
C ALA A 223 1.84 -5.52 -12.28
N HIS A 224 3.17 -5.54 -12.19
CA HIS A 224 3.91 -5.48 -10.93
C HIS A 224 4.10 -4.04 -10.48
N PHE A 225 4.29 -3.13 -11.45
CA PHE A 225 4.41 -1.70 -11.25
C PHE A 225 3.45 -0.95 -12.18
N LEU A 226 3.14 0.31 -11.87
CA LEU A 226 2.28 1.16 -12.70
C LEU A 226 3.00 2.42 -13.14
N ASP A 227 3.12 2.63 -14.45
CA ASP A 227 3.60 3.87 -15.04
C ASP A 227 2.51 4.93 -15.01
N ILE A 228 2.83 6.08 -14.40
CA ILE A 228 1.93 7.21 -14.21
C ILE A 228 2.52 8.42 -14.92
N ASN A 229 1.94 8.76 -16.07
CA ASN A 229 2.25 9.96 -16.84
C ASN A 229 1.03 10.90 -16.84
N CYS A 230 1.25 12.19 -16.58
CA CYS A 230 0.22 13.23 -16.62
C CYS A 230 0.53 14.37 -17.60
N GLY A 231 1.56 14.21 -18.44
CA GLY A 231 1.99 15.21 -19.41
C GLY A 231 1.02 15.33 -20.58
N ALA A 232 0.21 16.38 -20.59
CA ALA A 232 -0.69 16.70 -21.69
C ALA A 232 -0.81 18.21 -21.93
N PRO A 233 -1.08 18.65 -23.17
CA PRO A 233 -1.22 20.07 -23.47
C PRO A 233 -2.30 20.76 -22.61
N GLY A 234 -1.90 21.84 -21.92
CA GLY A 234 -2.79 22.65 -21.07
C GLY A 234 -3.04 22.11 -19.66
N VAL A 235 -2.49 20.94 -19.31
CA VAL A 235 -2.57 20.38 -17.96
C VAL A 235 -1.46 20.96 -17.08
N ASP A 236 -1.78 21.36 -15.85
CA ASP A 236 -0.78 21.56 -14.80
C ASP A 236 -0.24 20.19 -14.38
N GLU A 237 0.86 19.78 -15.00
CA GLU A 237 1.46 18.46 -14.81
C GLU A 237 1.84 18.21 -13.36
N ALA A 238 2.37 19.22 -12.66
CA ALA A 238 2.80 19.06 -11.28
C ALA A 238 1.62 18.78 -10.33
N ALA A 239 0.52 19.51 -10.47
CA ALA A 239 -0.68 19.26 -9.67
C ALA A 239 -1.40 17.97 -10.11
N ALA A 240 -1.40 17.65 -11.40
CA ALA A 240 -2.04 16.45 -11.93
C ALA A 240 -1.32 15.17 -11.50
N LEU A 241 0.02 15.17 -11.56
CA LEU A 241 0.84 14.02 -11.19
C LEU A 241 0.76 13.75 -9.69
N GLU A 242 0.75 14.78 -8.84
CA GLU A 242 0.50 14.63 -7.40
C GLU A 242 -0.87 13.97 -7.12
N ARG A 243 -1.94 14.45 -7.75
CA ARG A 243 -3.28 13.83 -7.63
C ARG A 243 -3.28 12.38 -8.13
N ALA A 244 -2.56 12.10 -9.22
CA ALA A 244 -2.47 10.78 -9.79
C ALA A 244 -1.76 9.78 -8.87
N VAL A 245 -0.69 10.22 -8.20
CA VAL A 245 0.00 9.41 -7.18
C VAL A 245 -0.97 9.03 -6.06
N TYR A 246 -1.70 9.98 -5.46
CA TYR A 246 -2.70 9.65 -4.44
C TYR A 246 -3.80 8.71 -4.94
N ALA A 247 -4.32 8.97 -6.14
CA ALA A 247 -5.39 8.16 -6.73
C ALA A 247 -4.93 6.72 -6.98
N ALA A 248 -3.74 6.52 -7.53
CA ALA A 248 -3.19 5.20 -7.84
C ALA A 248 -2.80 4.43 -6.56
N SER A 249 -2.13 5.08 -5.61
CA SER A 249 -1.78 4.47 -4.31
C SER A 249 -3.00 4.13 -3.46
N GLY A 250 -4.10 4.87 -3.61
CA GLY A 250 -5.38 4.52 -2.99
C GLY A 250 -6.11 3.38 -3.70
N ALA A 251 -5.89 3.16 -4.99
CA ALA A 251 -6.61 2.16 -5.78
C ALA A 251 -5.96 0.76 -5.76
N CYS A 252 -4.64 0.67 -5.58
CA CYS A 252 -3.91 -0.60 -5.69
C CYS A 252 -2.68 -0.66 -4.78
N THR A 253 -2.07 -1.84 -4.70
CA THR A 253 -0.86 -2.10 -3.89
C THR A 253 0.43 -2.02 -4.70
N ALA A 254 0.36 -1.88 -6.02
CA ALA A 254 1.55 -1.87 -6.88
C ALA A 254 2.40 -0.62 -6.64
N PRO A 255 3.74 -0.74 -6.54
CA PRO A 255 4.63 0.41 -6.57
C PRO A 255 4.49 1.22 -7.87
N LEU A 256 4.72 2.53 -7.77
CA LEU A 256 4.53 3.45 -8.89
C LEU A 256 5.84 3.72 -9.63
N VAL A 257 5.71 3.88 -10.94
CA VAL A 257 6.72 4.43 -11.83
C VAL A 257 6.25 5.84 -12.21
N VAL A 258 6.98 6.86 -11.77
CA VAL A 258 6.63 8.27 -11.96
C VAL A 258 7.23 8.74 -13.28
N ASP A 259 6.37 8.93 -14.30
CA ASP A 259 6.78 9.31 -15.65
C ASP A 259 6.61 10.81 -15.89
N THR A 260 7.72 11.56 -15.81
CA THR A 260 7.78 12.99 -16.09
C THR A 260 9.20 13.46 -16.39
N SER A 261 9.30 14.50 -17.23
CA SER A 261 10.55 15.21 -17.50
C SER A 261 10.65 16.57 -16.78
N ASP A 262 9.59 16.97 -16.08
CA ASP A 262 9.53 18.20 -15.30
C ASP A 262 9.97 17.95 -13.85
N PRO A 263 11.09 18.53 -13.38
CA PRO A 263 11.56 18.33 -12.02
C PRO A 263 10.61 18.87 -10.94
N ASP A 264 9.82 19.91 -11.23
CA ASP A 264 8.87 20.45 -10.26
C ASP A 264 7.70 19.46 -10.07
N ALA A 265 7.21 18.87 -11.17
CA ALA A 265 6.23 17.80 -11.11
C ALA A 265 6.78 16.54 -10.43
N LEU A 266 8.02 16.16 -10.77
CA LEU A 266 8.71 15.02 -10.16
C LEU A 266 8.84 15.19 -8.65
N GLU A 267 9.32 16.34 -8.17
CA GLU A 267 9.50 16.58 -6.73
C GLU A 267 8.15 16.52 -5.99
N ARG A 268 7.08 17.06 -6.56
CA ARG A 268 5.73 16.94 -5.96
C ARG A 268 5.27 15.50 -5.90
N ALA A 269 5.44 14.72 -6.97
CA ALA A 269 5.10 13.31 -7.01
C ALA A 269 5.91 12.50 -5.98
N LEU A 270 7.21 12.78 -5.84
CA LEU A 270 8.08 12.14 -4.85
C LEU A 270 7.68 12.46 -3.40
N LYS A 271 7.15 13.65 -3.13
CA LYS A 271 6.57 14.01 -1.81
C LYS A 271 5.22 13.34 -1.55
N ALA A 272 4.43 13.13 -2.60
CA ALA A 272 3.13 12.46 -2.52
C ALA A 272 3.23 10.94 -2.32
N ALA A 273 4.32 10.32 -2.81
CA ALA A 273 4.52 8.89 -2.72
C ALA A 273 4.74 8.38 -1.27
N ASP A 274 4.15 7.23 -0.98
CA ASP A 274 4.20 6.59 0.35
C ASP A 274 5.38 5.65 0.54
N GLY A 275 5.92 5.12 -0.56
CA GLY A 275 7.01 4.16 -0.58
C GLY A 275 8.08 4.52 -1.60
N LYS A 276 8.94 3.55 -1.91
CA LYS A 276 10.02 3.67 -2.89
C LYS A 276 9.49 3.51 -4.30
N VAL A 277 9.47 4.61 -5.04
CA VAL A 277 9.05 4.67 -6.45
C VAL A 277 10.23 4.52 -7.41
N LEU A 278 9.91 4.30 -8.69
CA LEU A 278 10.86 4.34 -9.81
C LEU A 278 10.63 5.60 -10.63
N ILE A 279 11.68 6.38 -10.89
CA ILE A 279 11.61 7.58 -11.72
C ILE A 279 11.82 7.20 -13.19
N ASN A 280 10.87 7.56 -14.04
CA ASN A 280 10.94 7.47 -15.49
C ASN A 280 10.97 8.90 -16.06
N SER A 281 12.11 9.49 -16.36
CA SER A 281 13.45 8.91 -16.39
C SER A 281 14.53 9.99 -16.24
N VAL A 282 15.79 9.56 -16.15
CA VAL A 282 16.97 10.39 -16.38
C VAL A 282 17.62 10.00 -17.72
N ASN A 283 18.44 10.85 -18.30
CA ASN A 283 19.23 10.51 -19.49
C ASN A 283 20.71 10.92 -19.31
N GLY A 284 21.54 10.60 -20.30
CA GLY A 284 22.98 10.86 -20.27
C GLY A 284 23.38 12.33 -20.33
N GLU A 285 22.46 13.26 -20.59
CA GLU A 285 22.79 14.68 -20.62
C GLU A 285 23.18 15.20 -19.25
N ALA A 286 24.23 16.04 -19.18
CA ALA A 286 24.70 16.60 -17.91
C ALA A 286 23.59 17.37 -17.16
N LYS A 287 22.72 18.08 -17.89
CA LYS A 287 21.59 18.81 -17.31
C LYS A 287 20.55 17.89 -16.69
N SER A 288 20.28 16.74 -17.31
CA SER A 288 19.31 15.76 -16.83
C SER A 288 19.83 15.10 -15.54
N LEU A 289 21.06 14.59 -15.58
CA LEU A 289 21.73 13.96 -14.43
C LEU A 289 21.73 14.88 -13.20
N ASN A 290 22.13 16.15 -13.38
CA ASN A 290 22.24 17.12 -12.29
C ASN A 290 20.90 17.57 -11.71
N ARG A 291 19.78 17.39 -12.43
CA ARG A 291 18.44 17.76 -11.94
C ARG A 291 17.71 16.59 -11.30
N ILE A 292 17.84 15.39 -11.85
CA ILE A 292 17.02 14.23 -11.47
C ILE A 292 17.68 13.38 -10.38
N LEU A 293 18.99 13.11 -10.47
CA LEU A 293 19.66 12.21 -9.51
C LEU A 293 19.66 12.76 -8.06
N PRO A 294 19.85 14.07 -7.81
CA PRO A 294 19.72 14.60 -6.45
C PRO A 294 18.32 14.40 -5.85
N LEU A 295 17.27 14.53 -6.66
CA LEU A 295 15.90 14.25 -6.23
C LEU A 295 15.71 12.76 -5.92
N ALA A 296 16.22 11.87 -6.78
CA ALA A 296 16.18 10.43 -6.55
C ALA A 296 16.85 10.04 -5.21
N SER A 297 18.05 10.55 -4.96
CA SER A 297 18.79 10.28 -3.73
C SER A 297 18.10 10.86 -2.50
N ARG A 298 17.60 12.10 -2.57
CA ARG A 298 16.93 12.77 -1.44
C ARG A 298 15.65 12.06 -1.01
N TYR A 299 14.86 11.62 -1.98
CA TYR A 299 13.53 11.03 -1.74
C TYR A 299 13.54 9.50 -1.68
N GLY A 300 14.71 8.88 -1.85
CA GLY A 300 14.89 7.43 -1.83
C GLY A 300 14.16 6.72 -2.97
N ALA A 301 14.33 7.19 -4.21
CA ALA A 301 13.72 6.59 -5.40
C ALA A 301 14.74 5.85 -6.26
N ALA A 302 14.30 4.79 -6.93
CA ALA A 302 15.05 4.17 -8.02
C ALA A 302 14.90 4.99 -9.32
N VAL A 303 15.75 4.76 -10.32
CA VAL A 303 15.76 5.55 -11.56
C VAL A 303 15.92 4.68 -12.80
N ILE A 304 15.14 4.98 -13.85
CA ILE A 304 15.39 4.51 -15.22
C ILE A 304 16.29 5.52 -15.93
N GLY A 305 17.46 5.08 -16.40
CA GLY A 305 18.40 5.83 -17.22
C GLY A 305 18.24 5.50 -18.70
N LEU A 306 17.82 6.47 -19.51
CA LEU A 306 17.72 6.34 -20.96
C LEU A 306 19.10 6.47 -21.61
N THR A 307 19.45 5.53 -22.49
CA THR A 307 20.72 5.51 -23.24
C THR A 307 20.75 6.52 -24.41
N LEU A 308 20.51 7.79 -24.09
CA LEU A 308 20.63 8.93 -24.99
C LEU A 308 21.35 10.08 -24.26
N ASP A 309 21.99 10.95 -25.02
CA ASP A 309 22.67 12.13 -24.50
C ASP A 309 22.50 13.34 -25.44
N GLU A 310 23.37 14.35 -25.30
CA GLU A 310 23.33 15.57 -26.11
C GLU A 310 23.46 15.32 -27.63
N THR A 311 23.99 14.17 -28.02
CA THR A 311 24.14 13.73 -29.43
C THR A 311 22.98 12.87 -29.93
N GLY A 312 22.02 12.57 -29.05
CA GLY A 312 20.86 11.73 -29.34
C GLY A 312 21.08 10.27 -28.95
N ILE A 313 20.44 9.35 -29.68
CA ILE A 313 20.47 7.91 -29.40
C ILE A 313 21.58 7.26 -30.24
N PRO A 314 22.60 6.63 -29.60
CA PRO A 314 23.62 5.91 -30.33
C PRO A 314 23.05 4.79 -31.20
N GLU A 315 23.62 4.65 -32.40
CA GLU A 315 23.20 3.63 -33.35
C GLU A 315 23.62 2.22 -32.92
N THR A 316 24.76 2.09 -32.25
CA THR A 316 25.36 0.81 -31.82
C THR A 316 25.07 0.51 -30.37
N ALA A 317 25.03 -0.79 -30.05
CA ALA A 317 24.94 -1.27 -28.67
C ALA A 317 26.09 -0.73 -27.79
N GLU A 318 27.32 -0.70 -28.30
CA GLU A 318 28.49 -0.16 -27.58
C GLU A 318 28.31 1.30 -27.18
N GLY A 319 27.76 2.13 -28.08
CA GLY A 319 27.49 3.53 -27.79
C GLY A 319 26.46 3.69 -26.67
N ARG A 320 25.42 2.84 -26.66
CA ARG A 320 24.42 2.84 -25.58
C ARG A 320 25.02 2.40 -24.25
N VAL A 321 25.91 1.42 -24.24
CA VAL A 321 26.64 0.97 -23.03
C VAL A 321 27.56 2.08 -22.49
N ALA A 322 28.22 2.85 -23.37
CA ALA A 322 29.02 3.99 -22.94
C ALA A 322 28.18 5.07 -22.22
N ILE A 323 26.98 5.37 -22.73
CA ILE A 323 26.05 6.28 -22.05
C ILE A 323 25.56 5.66 -20.72
N ALA A 324 25.22 4.37 -20.72
CA ALA A 324 24.80 3.68 -19.49
C ALA A 324 25.88 3.72 -18.40
N ARG A 325 27.16 3.58 -18.77
CA ARG A 325 28.29 3.75 -17.84
C ARG A 325 28.36 5.17 -17.26
N ARG A 326 28.19 6.20 -18.12
CA ARG A 326 28.14 7.61 -17.67
C ARG A 326 27.00 7.84 -16.67
N ILE A 327 25.82 7.27 -16.91
CA ILE A 327 24.68 7.36 -16.00
C ILE A 327 24.98 6.63 -14.67
N LEU A 328 25.56 5.43 -14.74
CA LEU A 328 25.96 4.66 -13.56
C LEU A 328 26.94 5.43 -12.67
N ASP A 329 28.01 5.98 -13.26
CA ASP A 329 29.02 6.73 -12.51
C ASP A 329 28.40 7.96 -11.84
N ALA A 330 27.50 8.66 -12.53
CA ALA A 330 26.77 9.80 -11.97
C ALA A 330 25.82 9.40 -10.83
N ALA A 331 25.09 8.29 -10.97
CA ALA A 331 24.19 7.79 -9.93
C ALA A 331 24.94 7.35 -8.67
N LEU A 332 26.05 6.62 -8.82
CA LEU A 332 26.90 6.21 -7.70
C LEU A 332 27.49 7.43 -6.98
N ALA A 333 27.86 8.48 -7.71
CA ALA A 333 28.39 9.71 -7.14
C ALA A 333 27.37 10.46 -6.25
N THR A 334 26.06 10.27 -6.46
CA THR A 334 25.03 10.81 -5.56
C THR A 334 24.70 9.89 -4.38
N GLY A 335 25.36 8.73 -4.27
CA GLY A 335 25.04 7.70 -3.27
C GLY A 335 23.87 6.81 -3.65
N LEU A 336 23.38 6.86 -4.89
CA LEU A 336 22.32 5.96 -5.35
C LEU A 336 22.91 4.55 -5.53
N PRO A 337 22.35 3.51 -4.90
CA PRO A 337 22.86 2.15 -5.05
C PRO A 337 22.71 1.64 -6.47
N GLN A 338 23.67 0.84 -6.94
CA GLN A 338 23.62 0.25 -8.29
C GLN A 338 22.31 -0.53 -8.56
N GLN A 339 21.78 -1.22 -7.55
CA GLN A 339 20.54 -1.99 -7.66
C GLN A 339 19.29 -1.11 -7.87
N ASP A 340 19.41 0.19 -7.60
CA ASP A 340 18.34 1.18 -7.76
C ASP A 340 18.44 1.91 -9.11
N LEU A 341 19.41 1.54 -9.95
CA LEU A 341 19.55 2.03 -11.32
C LEU A 341 19.13 0.96 -12.33
N VAL A 342 18.21 1.33 -13.21
CA VAL A 342 17.75 0.51 -14.34
C VAL A 342 18.09 1.24 -15.64
N ILE A 343 18.58 0.54 -16.66
CA ILE A 343 18.97 1.16 -17.93
C ILE A 343 17.96 0.83 -19.02
N ASP A 344 17.33 1.85 -19.60
CA ASP A 344 16.53 1.69 -20.81
C ASP A 344 17.44 1.76 -22.05
N CYS A 345 17.57 0.62 -22.73
CA CYS A 345 18.37 0.50 -23.95
C CYS A 345 17.67 1.06 -25.19
N LEU A 346 16.50 1.66 -25.04
CA LEU A 346 15.66 2.32 -26.04
C LEU A 346 15.15 1.38 -27.15
N THR A 347 13.83 1.24 -27.19
CA THR A 347 13.12 0.56 -28.29
C THR A 347 12.68 1.58 -29.33
N LEU A 348 13.12 1.40 -30.58
CA LEU A 348 12.76 2.25 -31.71
C LEU A 348 11.81 1.53 -32.67
N THR A 349 11.07 2.29 -33.47
CA THR A 349 10.05 1.76 -34.37
C THR A 349 10.69 1.02 -35.54
N VAL A 350 10.42 -0.28 -35.71
CA VAL A 350 11.06 -1.07 -36.80
C VAL A 350 10.61 -0.65 -38.19
N SER A 351 9.47 0.05 -38.30
CA SER A 351 8.99 0.63 -39.55
C SER A 351 9.96 1.65 -40.15
N ALA A 352 10.75 2.32 -39.31
CA ALA A 352 11.74 3.30 -39.73
C ALA A 352 13.19 2.79 -39.53
N GLU A 353 13.43 2.06 -38.44
CA GLU A 353 14.77 1.79 -37.93
C GLU A 353 15.00 0.28 -37.69
N GLN A 354 14.65 -0.55 -38.69
CA GLN A 354 14.60 -2.02 -38.54
C GLN A 354 15.88 -2.66 -37.96
N LYS A 355 17.07 -2.20 -38.38
CA LYS A 355 18.35 -2.72 -37.88
C LYS A 355 18.55 -2.45 -36.38
N ARG A 356 17.97 -1.37 -35.85
CA ARG A 356 18.14 -0.97 -34.45
C ARG A 356 17.47 -1.92 -33.47
N ALA A 357 16.51 -2.74 -33.90
CA ALA A 357 15.89 -3.75 -33.03
C ALA A 357 16.91 -4.78 -32.51
N LEU A 358 17.80 -5.26 -33.38
CA LEU A 358 18.86 -6.19 -32.99
C LEU A 358 19.93 -5.51 -32.12
N GLU A 359 20.25 -4.24 -32.41
CA GLU A 359 21.15 -3.45 -31.57
C GLU A 359 20.58 -3.22 -30.17
N THR A 360 19.27 -3.00 -30.02
CA THR A 360 18.63 -2.94 -28.70
C THR A 360 18.82 -4.24 -27.92
N LEU A 361 18.57 -5.41 -28.54
CA LEU A 361 18.77 -6.70 -27.88
C LEU A 361 20.24 -6.97 -27.53
N ARG A 362 21.16 -6.53 -28.37
CA ARG A 362 22.60 -6.60 -28.09
C ARG A 362 22.99 -5.70 -26.92
N ALA A 363 22.45 -4.47 -26.88
CA ALA A 363 22.67 -3.53 -25.78
C ALA A 363 22.17 -4.07 -24.44
N LEU A 364 21.01 -4.74 -24.39
CA LEU A 364 20.52 -5.41 -23.18
C LEU A 364 21.56 -6.40 -22.62
N ARG A 365 22.09 -7.27 -23.50
CA ARG A 365 23.11 -8.26 -23.11
C ARG A 365 24.38 -7.59 -22.60
N LEU A 366 24.90 -6.59 -23.32
CA LEU A 366 26.12 -5.89 -22.91
C LEU A 366 25.95 -5.13 -21.60
N VAL A 367 24.81 -4.45 -21.39
CA VAL A 367 24.53 -3.75 -20.11
C VAL A 367 24.49 -4.74 -18.95
N ARG A 368 23.84 -5.89 -19.12
CA ARG A 368 23.81 -6.95 -18.11
C ARG A 368 25.22 -7.50 -17.85
N ASP A 369 25.94 -7.87 -18.89
CA ASP A 369 27.20 -8.63 -18.78
C ASP A 369 28.39 -7.74 -18.37
N GLU A 370 28.43 -6.48 -18.82
CA GLU A 370 29.54 -5.55 -18.55
C GLU A 370 29.28 -4.58 -17.40
N LEU A 371 28.01 -4.22 -17.13
CA LEU A 371 27.65 -3.27 -16.07
C LEU A 371 27.00 -3.97 -14.86
N GLY A 372 26.47 -5.18 -15.02
CA GLY A 372 25.71 -5.84 -13.96
C GLY A 372 24.44 -5.08 -13.57
N LEU A 373 23.84 -4.36 -14.52
CA LEU A 373 22.65 -3.52 -14.30
C LEU A 373 21.37 -4.20 -14.78
N ALA A 374 20.26 -3.89 -14.11
CA ALA A 374 18.94 -4.23 -14.61
C ALA A 374 18.62 -3.36 -15.84
N THR A 375 17.90 -3.93 -16.80
CA THR A 375 17.51 -3.22 -18.03
C THR A 375 16.01 -3.09 -18.15
N ALA A 376 15.56 -1.96 -18.71
CA ALA A 376 14.16 -1.67 -19.05
C ALA A 376 13.97 -1.52 -20.56
N LEU A 377 12.73 -1.68 -21.03
CA LEU A 377 12.29 -1.27 -22.37
C LEU A 377 10.81 -0.87 -22.38
N GLY A 378 10.50 0.20 -23.11
CA GLY A 378 9.19 0.44 -23.72
C GLY A 378 8.92 -0.52 -24.88
N VAL A 379 8.49 -1.75 -24.59
CA VAL A 379 8.37 -2.83 -25.60
C VAL A 379 7.34 -2.48 -26.67
N SER A 380 6.24 -1.82 -26.28
CA SER A 380 5.16 -1.40 -27.19
C SER A 380 5.62 -0.43 -28.30
N ASN A 381 6.79 0.20 -28.15
CA ASN A 381 7.32 1.15 -29.12
C ASN A 381 7.78 0.48 -30.42
N ILE A 382 8.21 -0.80 -30.37
CA ILE A 382 8.79 -1.50 -31.53
C ILE A 382 7.85 -1.50 -32.75
N SER A 383 6.54 -1.53 -32.51
CA SER A 383 5.51 -1.78 -33.51
C SER A 383 4.77 -0.54 -34.01
N PHE A 384 5.09 0.67 -33.54
CA PHE A 384 4.39 1.86 -34.00
C PHE A 384 4.48 2.04 -35.53
N GLY A 385 3.34 2.40 -36.13
CA GLY A 385 3.20 2.59 -37.58
C GLY A 385 2.97 1.30 -38.37
N LEU A 386 2.92 0.12 -37.74
CA LEU A 386 2.67 -1.16 -38.41
C LEU A 386 1.29 -1.75 -38.05
N PRO A 387 0.67 -2.54 -38.95
CA PRO A 387 -0.55 -3.29 -38.63
C PRO A 387 -0.26 -4.43 -37.66
N SER A 388 -1.31 -4.94 -36.99
CA SER A 388 -1.22 -6.09 -36.07
C SER A 388 -0.12 -5.97 -35.02
N ARG A 389 0.04 -4.77 -34.46
CA ARG A 389 1.06 -4.41 -33.45
C ARG A 389 1.26 -5.45 -32.35
N PRO A 390 0.19 -6.03 -31.74
CA PRO A 390 0.35 -7.04 -30.68
C PRO A 390 1.19 -8.25 -31.08
N VAL A 391 1.13 -8.69 -32.34
CA VAL A 391 1.90 -9.86 -32.81
C VAL A 391 3.39 -9.53 -32.86
N LEU A 392 3.74 -8.39 -33.45
CA LEU A 392 5.14 -7.99 -33.57
C LEU A 392 5.76 -7.68 -32.20
N SER A 393 5.01 -6.94 -31.37
CA SER A 393 5.46 -6.57 -30.04
C SER A 393 5.66 -7.81 -29.14
N SER A 394 4.86 -8.88 -29.28
CA SER A 394 4.97 -10.04 -28.39
C SER A 394 6.15 -10.93 -28.77
N VAL A 395 6.43 -11.06 -30.06
CA VAL A 395 7.64 -11.75 -30.56
C VAL A 395 8.89 -11.00 -30.13
N PHE A 396 8.93 -9.68 -30.31
CA PHE A 396 10.06 -8.87 -29.84
C PHE A 396 10.21 -8.94 -28.32
N PHE A 397 9.10 -8.97 -27.58
CA PHE A 397 9.13 -9.11 -26.12
C PHE A 397 9.80 -10.41 -25.69
N ALA A 398 9.41 -11.54 -26.28
CA ALA A 398 10.05 -12.83 -26.00
C ALA A 398 11.57 -12.82 -26.30
N MET A 399 11.97 -12.16 -27.40
CA MET A 399 13.39 -11.97 -27.72
C MET A 399 14.11 -11.08 -26.70
N ALA A 400 13.46 -10.04 -26.20
CA ALA A 400 14.01 -9.16 -25.18
C ALA A 400 14.15 -9.86 -23.82
N LEU A 401 13.19 -10.70 -23.44
CA LEU A 401 13.26 -11.54 -22.24
C LEU A 401 14.47 -12.49 -22.30
N GLU A 402 14.69 -13.16 -23.44
CA GLU A 402 15.88 -13.99 -23.65
C GLU A 402 17.18 -13.17 -23.59
N ALA A 403 17.17 -11.96 -24.15
CA ALA A 403 18.32 -11.06 -24.10
C ALA A 403 18.62 -10.51 -22.68
N GLY A 404 17.77 -10.78 -21.69
CA GLY A 404 17.98 -10.43 -20.29
C GLY A 404 17.18 -9.21 -19.79
N LEU A 405 16.10 -8.83 -20.48
CA LEU A 405 15.21 -7.75 -20.03
C LEU A 405 14.68 -8.02 -18.60
N LYS A 406 14.71 -6.99 -17.74
CA LYS A 406 14.29 -7.10 -16.32
C LYS A 406 13.08 -6.24 -15.96
N LEU A 407 12.81 -5.18 -16.72
CA LEU A 407 11.58 -4.40 -16.58
C LEU A 407 10.98 -4.15 -17.97
N ALA A 408 9.70 -4.40 -18.13
CA ALA A 408 9.01 -4.23 -19.41
C ALA A 408 7.81 -3.28 -19.25
N ILE A 409 7.87 -2.12 -19.90
CA ILE A 409 6.74 -1.20 -20.00
C ILE A 409 5.84 -1.71 -21.14
N ILE A 410 4.70 -2.29 -20.77
CA ILE A 410 3.75 -2.95 -21.66
C ILE A 410 2.30 -2.63 -21.28
N ASN A 411 1.37 -2.96 -22.18
CA ASN A 411 -0.04 -3.10 -21.82
C ASN A 411 -0.30 -4.51 -21.27
N PRO A 412 -0.52 -4.69 -19.94
CA PRO A 412 -0.74 -6.01 -19.35
C PRO A 412 -2.09 -6.63 -19.74
N ARG A 413 -2.99 -5.85 -20.34
CA ARG A 413 -4.30 -6.33 -20.84
C ARG A 413 -4.22 -6.87 -22.28
N ASP A 414 -3.05 -6.85 -22.89
CA ASP A 414 -2.82 -7.48 -24.19
C ASP A 414 -2.48 -8.96 -23.98
N GLU A 415 -3.45 -9.84 -24.20
CA GLU A 415 -3.29 -11.29 -24.02
C GLU A 415 -2.11 -11.85 -24.82
N ARG A 416 -1.81 -11.32 -26.02
CA ARG A 416 -0.66 -11.82 -26.80
C ARG A 416 0.67 -11.46 -26.16
N MET A 417 0.77 -10.31 -25.47
CA MET A 417 1.96 -9.97 -24.67
C MET A 417 2.07 -10.92 -23.48
N MET A 418 0.95 -11.15 -22.79
CA MET A 418 0.93 -11.96 -21.57
C MET A 418 1.18 -13.44 -21.86
N ASP A 419 0.69 -13.96 -22.98
CA ASP A 419 1.02 -15.29 -23.49
C ASP A 419 2.53 -15.42 -23.72
N ALA A 420 3.14 -14.47 -24.43
CA ALA A 420 4.57 -14.46 -24.68
C ALA A 420 5.38 -14.39 -23.39
N TYR A 421 4.94 -13.58 -22.42
CA TYR A 421 5.56 -13.49 -21.09
C TYR A 421 5.52 -14.82 -20.35
N ARG A 422 4.33 -15.42 -20.16
CA ARG A 422 4.16 -16.69 -19.42
C ARG A 422 4.93 -17.83 -20.08
N SER A 423 4.85 -17.95 -21.40
CA SER A 423 5.63 -18.95 -22.14
C SER A 423 7.14 -18.72 -21.99
N ALA A 424 7.60 -17.47 -22.06
CA ALA A 424 9.01 -17.16 -21.89
C ALA A 424 9.50 -17.50 -20.47
N LEU A 425 8.73 -17.21 -19.42
CA LEU A 425 9.12 -17.57 -18.05
C LEU A 425 9.33 -19.08 -17.88
N VAL A 426 8.49 -19.93 -18.49
CA VAL A 426 8.70 -21.39 -18.49
C VAL A 426 9.99 -21.76 -19.24
N LEU A 427 10.17 -21.24 -20.44
CA LEU A 427 11.32 -21.56 -21.30
C LEU A 427 12.66 -21.07 -20.73
N LEU A 428 12.63 -19.97 -19.97
CA LEU A 428 13.78 -19.39 -19.29
C LEU A 428 13.97 -19.97 -17.86
N CYS A 429 13.22 -21.01 -17.50
CA CYS A 429 13.27 -21.68 -16.19
C CYS A 429 13.01 -20.75 -14.98
N GLN A 430 12.18 -19.72 -15.19
CA GLN A 430 11.75 -18.76 -14.16
C GLN A 430 10.37 -19.10 -13.57
N ASP A 431 9.54 -19.86 -14.30
CA ASP A 431 8.34 -20.52 -13.77
C ASP A 431 8.66 -22.00 -13.48
N VAL A 432 9.10 -22.28 -12.25
CA VAL A 432 9.54 -23.61 -11.83
C VAL A 432 8.35 -24.58 -11.87
N ARG A 433 8.52 -25.69 -12.59
CA ARG A 433 7.47 -26.70 -12.86
C ARG A 433 6.28 -26.17 -13.68
N ALA A 434 6.41 -24.98 -14.29
CA ALA A 434 5.35 -24.34 -15.06
C ALA A 434 4.05 -24.15 -14.23
N GLU A 435 4.17 -23.86 -12.94
CA GLU A 435 3.02 -23.77 -12.02
C GLU A 435 2.09 -22.62 -12.40
N ASP A 436 2.65 -21.43 -12.67
CA ASP A 436 1.86 -20.26 -13.06
C ASP A 436 1.24 -20.45 -14.45
N TYR A 437 2.01 -21.01 -15.38
CA TYR A 437 1.55 -21.36 -16.71
C TYR A 437 0.39 -22.37 -16.67
N ILE A 438 0.54 -23.49 -15.95
CA ILE A 438 -0.49 -24.52 -15.83
C ILE A 438 -1.73 -23.92 -15.17
N THR A 439 -1.56 -23.15 -14.08
CA THR A 439 -2.68 -22.49 -13.39
C THR A 439 -3.51 -21.64 -14.35
N HIS A 440 -2.86 -20.92 -15.26
CA HIS A 440 -3.53 -20.06 -16.22
C HIS A 440 -4.20 -20.84 -17.37
N TYR A 441 -3.53 -21.86 -17.94
CA TYR A 441 -3.98 -22.53 -19.17
C TYR A 441 -4.71 -23.87 -18.97
N ALA A 442 -4.65 -24.51 -17.79
CA ALA A 442 -5.21 -25.86 -17.57
C ALA A 442 -6.73 -25.98 -17.82
N GLY A 443 -7.46 -24.86 -17.75
CA GLY A 443 -8.91 -24.79 -18.05
C GLY A 443 -9.24 -24.27 -19.46
N GLN A 444 -8.25 -23.83 -20.24
CA GLN A 444 -8.47 -23.32 -21.59
C GLN A 444 -8.55 -24.51 -22.55
N SER A 445 -9.77 -24.98 -22.80
CA SER A 445 -10.05 -25.90 -23.91
C SER A 445 -9.43 -25.31 -25.18
N VAL A 446 -8.63 -26.10 -25.91
CA VAL A 446 -8.02 -25.69 -27.19
C VAL A 446 -9.13 -25.46 -28.21
N VAL A 447 -9.75 -24.29 -28.19
CA VAL A 447 -10.64 -23.82 -29.23
C VAL A 447 -9.77 -23.07 -30.21
N ALA A 448 -9.60 -23.65 -31.40
CA ALA A 448 -9.01 -22.99 -32.55
C ALA A 448 -9.66 -21.61 -32.73
N THR A 449 -8.82 -20.60 -32.92
CA THR A 449 -9.15 -19.18 -33.16
C THR A 449 -10.52 -18.94 -33.80
N PRO A 450 -11.31 -18.01 -33.24
CA PRO A 450 -12.00 -17.05 -34.07
C PRO A 450 -11.44 -15.65 -33.86
N VAL A 451 -11.34 -14.96 -34.99
CA VAL A 451 -11.15 -13.52 -35.11
C VAL A 451 -12.40 -12.81 -34.55
N ALA A 452 -12.18 -11.75 -33.76
CA ALA A 452 -13.13 -10.71 -33.36
C ALA A 452 -14.43 -11.15 -32.64
N GLY A 453 -14.52 -10.74 -31.37
CA GLY A 453 -15.75 -10.79 -30.57
C GLY A 453 -15.43 -11.00 -29.09
N GLN A 454 -15.10 -9.92 -28.38
CA GLN A 454 -15.20 -9.92 -26.92
C GLN A 454 -16.67 -10.05 -26.57
N ASP A 455 -17.03 -11.08 -25.81
CA ASP A 455 -18.28 -11.11 -25.04
C ASP A 455 -18.19 -10.05 -23.94
N ASP A 456 -18.45 -8.82 -24.33
CA ASP A 456 -18.75 -7.72 -23.44
C ASP A 456 -20.25 -7.84 -23.12
N THR A 457 -20.63 -8.84 -22.31
CA THR A 457 -22.00 -8.88 -21.79
C THR A 457 -22.13 -7.68 -20.85
N PRO A 458 -22.96 -6.68 -21.16
CA PRO A 458 -23.08 -5.51 -20.31
C PRO A 458 -23.54 -5.96 -18.92
N LEU A 459 -22.79 -5.60 -17.88
CA LEU A 459 -23.20 -5.83 -16.50
C LEU A 459 -24.60 -5.22 -16.29
N ASP A 460 -25.51 -5.98 -15.66
CA ASP A 460 -26.83 -5.46 -15.26
C ASP A 460 -26.65 -4.23 -14.34
N ILE A 461 -27.62 -3.32 -14.30
CA ILE A 461 -27.54 -2.08 -13.53
C ILE A 461 -27.21 -2.33 -12.06
N ARG A 462 -27.74 -3.42 -11.48
CA ARG A 462 -27.44 -3.88 -10.11
C ARG A 462 -25.95 -4.22 -9.92
N GLN A 463 -25.37 -4.94 -10.89
CA GLN A 463 -23.96 -5.31 -10.88
C GLN A 463 -23.06 -4.10 -11.09
N ARG A 464 -23.48 -3.13 -11.91
CA ARG A 464 -22.77 -1.85 -12.10
C ARG A 464 -22.79 -1.00 -10.84
N LEU A 465 -23.90 -0.95 -10.12
CA LEU A 465 -24.00 -0.30 -8.79
C LEU A 465 -23.05 -0.94 -7.78
N ALA A 466 -23.08 -2.28 -7.66
CA ALA A 466 -22.17 -3.00 -6.76
C ALA A 466 -20.69 -2.77 -7.13
N ALA A 467 -20.36 -2.83 -8.43
CA ALA A 467 -19.01 -2.59 -8.91
C ALA A 467 -18.52 -1.17 -8.63
N ALA A 468 -19.38 -0.16 -8.76
CA ALA A 468 -19.06 1.23 -8.44
C ALA A 468 -18.78 1.43 -6.93
N ILE A 469 -19.51 0.75 -6.04
CA ILE A 469 -19.19 0.70 -4.60
C ILE A 469 -17.83 0.05 -4.37
N VAL A 470 -17.57 -1.12 -4.96
CA VAL A 470 -16.30 -1.85 -4.83
C VAL A 470 -15.11 -1.03 -5.35
N ALA A 471 -15.32 -0.20 -6.37
CA ALA A 471 -14.31 0.67 -6.95
C ALA A 471 -14.14 2.02 -6.22
N GLY A 472 -15.05 2.36 -5.29
CA GLY A 472 -15.06 3.65 -4.60
C GLY A 472 -15.35 4.84 -5.53
N ASP A 473 -16.21 4.67 -6.54
CA ASP A 473 -16.52 5.70 -7.54
C ASP A 473 -17.66 6.64 -7.10
N SER A 474 -17.36 7.59 -6.20
CA SER A 474 -18.35 8.53 -5.64
C SER A 474 -18.95 9.50 -6.68
N GLU A 475 -18.25 9.78 -7.79
CA GLU A 475 -18.77 10.60 -8.88
C GLU A 475 -19.69 9.81 -9.81
N GLY A 476 -19.33 8.56 -10.14
CA GLY A 476 -20.06 7.70 -11.07
C GLY A 476 -21.29 7.01 -10.47
N ILE A 477 -21.36 6.87 -9.13
CA ILE A 477 -22.47 6.16 -8.48
C ILE A 477 -23.82 6.90 -8.61
N VAL A 478 -23.83 8.24 -8.54
CA VAL A 478 -25.08 9.02 -8.62
C VAL A 478 -25.77 8.89 -9.99
N PRO A 479 -25.07 9.00 -11.13
CA PRO A 479 -25.63 8.66 -12.43
C PRO A 479 -26.21 7.24 -12.51
N LEU A 480 -25.52 6.23 -11.95
CA LEU A 480 -25.98 4.84 -11.95
C LEU A 480 -27.25 4.65 -11.13
N VAL A 481 -27.36 5.32 -9.98
CA VAL A 481 -28.58 5.29 -9.17
C VAL A 481 -29.75 5.92 -9.93
N LYS A 482 -29.54 7.03 -10.65
CA LYS A 482 -30.59 7.64 -11.49
C LYS A 482 -31.05 6.71 -12.61
N GLU A 483 -30.12 6.03 -13.27
CA GLU A 483 -30.39 5.04 -14.32
C GLU A 483 -31.21 3.87 -13.75
N ALA A 484 -30.84 3.32 -12.60
CA ALA A 484 -31.57 2.23 -11.94
C ALA A 484 -33.02 2.61 -11.58
N LEU A 485 -33.25 3.84 -11.11
CA LEU A 485 -34.59 4.34 -10.83
C LEU A 485 -35.42 4.53 -12.11
N GLN A 486 -34.79 4.95 -13.22
CA GLN A 486 -35.45 5.05 -14.52
C GLN A 486 -35.82 3.69 -15.11
N GLU A 487 -35.03 2.66 -14.82
CA GLU A 487 -35.31 1.26 -15.18
C GLU A 487 -36.40 0.61 -14.29
N GLY A 488 -36.95 1.35 -13.34
CA GLY A 488 -38.10 0.94 -12.53
C GLY A 488 -37.74 0.24 -11.22
N LEU A 489 -36.47 0.23 -10.81
CA LEU A 489 -36.11 -0.19 -9.44
C LEU A 489 -36.62 0.86 -8.44
N ASN A 490 -37.19 0.40 -7.33
CA ASN A 490 -37.52 1.27 -6.20
C ASN A 490 -36.27 1.51 -5.32
N SER A 491 -36.33 2.53 -4.45
CA SER A 491 -35.22 2.92 -3.56
C SER A 491 -34.67 1.75 -2.72
N MET A 492 -35.57 0.87 -2.27
CA MET A 492 -35.22 -0.30 -1.48
C MET A 492 -34.48 -1.36 -2.30
N ALA A 493 -34.90 -1.62 -3.54
CA ALA A 493 -34.25 -2.56 -4.44
C ALA A 493 -32.86 -2.04 -4.88
N VAL A 494 -32.73 -0.75 -5.15
CA VAL A 494 -31.41 -0.14 -5.45
C VAL A 494 -30.45 -0.31 -4.26
N SER A 495 -30.94 -0.09 -3.04
CA SER A 495 -30.14 -0.23 -1.82
C SER A 495 -29.77 -1.70 -1.54
N ASN A 496 -30.77 -2.59 -1.49
CA ASN A 496 -30.58 -3.98 -1.05
C ASN A 496 -29.99 -4.90 -2.11
N GLU A 497 -30.28 -4.67 -3.40
CA GLU A 497 -29.85 -5.55 -4.49
C GLU A 497 -28.68 -4.97 -5.30
N GLY A 498 -28.38 -3.67 -5.14
CA GLY A 498 -27.31 -2.99 -5.86
C GLY A 498 -26.18 -2.51 -4.94
N LEU A 499 -26.49 -1.64 -3.98
CA LEU A 499 -25.48 -0.97 -3.15
C LEU A 499 -24.91 -1.88 -2.04
N LEU A 500 -25.77 -2.52 -1.25
CA LEU A 500 -25.37 -3.40 -0.13
C LEU A 500 -24.47 -4.57 -0.57
N PRO A 501 -24.77 -5.31 -1.65
CA PRO A 501 -23.89 -6.40 -2.11
C PRO A 501 -22.46 -5.92 -2.47
N GLY A 502 -22.33 -4.70 -2.99
CA GLY A 502 -21.04 -4.09 -3.24
C GLY A 502 -20.25 -3.85 -1.95
N LEU A 503 -20.91 -3.37 -0.89
CA LEU A 503 -20.28 -3.15 0.41
C LEU A 503 -19.93 -4.46 1.12
N GLU A 504 -20.78 -5.48 1.02
CA GLU A 504 -20.49 -6.82 1.55
C GLU A 504 -19.23 -7.42 0.91
N GLU A 505 -19.07 -7.26 -0.41
CA GLU A 505 -17.86 -7.69 -1.13
C GLU A 505 -16.63 -6.88 -0.72
N VAL A 506 -16.76 -5.57 -0.45
CA VAL A 506 -15.69 -4.74 0.14
C VAL A 506 -15.31 -5.29 1.52
N GLY A 507 -16.28 -5.56 2.39
CA GLY A 507 -16.06 -6.16 3.70
C GLY A 507 -15.36 -7.51 3.61
N ARG A 508 -15.83 -8.40 2.73
CA ARG A 508 -15.19 -9.71 2.50
C ARG A 508 -13.75 -9.56 2.00
N ARG A 509 -13.50 -8.67 1.04
CA ARG A 509 -12.13 -8.39 0.55
C ARG A 509 -11.25 -7.79 1.64
N PHE A 510 -11.79 -7.00 2.55
CA PHE A 510 -11.03 -6.46 3.69
C PHE A 510 -10.67 -7.57 4.67
N ALA A 511 -11.63 -8.43 5.04
CA ALA A 511 -11.40 -9.59 5.91
C ALA A 511 -10.39 -10.60 5.32
N ASP A 512 -10.44 -10.81 4.00
CA ASP A 512 -9.53 -11.68 3.26
C ASP A 512 -8.18 -11.00 2.92
N ASN A 513 -7.89 -9.81 3.47
CA ASN A 513 -6.66 -9.04 3.23
C ASN A 513 -6.40 -8.63 1.76
N ARG A 514 -7.44 -8.53 0.93
CA ARG A 514 -7.37 -8.16 -0.50
C ARG A 514 -7.53 -6.65 -0.76
N ILE A 515 -8.20 -5.92 0.13
CA ILE A 515 -8.30 -4.44 0.10
C ILE A 515 -8.02 -3.89 1.51
N PHE A 516 -7.73 -2.59 1.63
CA PHE A 516 -7.29 -1.97 2.88
C PHE A 516 -8.22 -0.84 3.31
N LEU A 517 -7.96 -0.30 4.50
CA LEU A 517 -8.80 0.71 5.13
C LEU A 517 -9.10 1.94 4.23
N PRO A 518 -8.13 2.53 3.50
CA PRO A 518 -8.44 3.64 2.59
C PRO A 518 -9.46 3.27 1.51
N GLN A 519 -9.39 2.06 0.97
CA GLN A 519 -10.37 1.56 -0.01
C GLN A 519 -11.74 1.34 0.63
N VAL A 520 -11.79 0.84 1.87
CA VAL A 520 -13.04 0.68 2.63
C VAL A 520 -13.70 2.03 2.91
N MET A 521 -12.92 3.02 3.36
CA MET A 521 -13.41 4.38 3.59
C MET A 521 -13.94 5.01 2.29
N GLN A 522 -13.21 4.83 1.19
CA GLN A 522 -13.64 5.35 -0.10
C GLN A 522 -14.93 4.69 -0.60
N SER A 523 -15.05 3.35 -0.50
CA SER A 523 -16.30 2.64 -0.81
C SER A 523 -17.46 3.13 0.06
N ALA A 524 -17.19 3.46 1.33
CA ALA A 524 -18.18 4.02 2.22
C ALA A 524 -18.59 5.45 1.85
N GLU A 525 -17.66 6.31 1.43
CA GLU A 525 -17.96 7.64 0.89
C GLU A 525 -18.82 7.56 -0.37
N THR A 526 -18.50 6.62 -1.28
CA THR A 526 -19.33 6.33 -2.46
C THR A 526 -20.74 5.88 -2.06
N MET A 527 -20.86 5.06 -1.02
CA MET A 527 -22.14 4.62 -0.50
C MET A 527 -22.95 5.77 0.11
N GLN A 528 -22.30 6.65 0.87
CA GLN A 528 -22.91 7.87 1.40
C GLN A 528 -23.41 8.80 0.29
N ALA A 529 -22.66 8.97 -0.79
CA ALA A 529 -23.09 9.76 -1.95
C ALA A 529 -24.35 9.15 -2.61
N ALA A 530 -24.40 7.81 -2.74
CA ALA A 530 -25.56 7.11 -3.29
C ALA A 530 -26.80 7.24 -2.39
N PHE A 531 -26.66 7.01 -1.09
CA PHE A 531 -27.76 7.14 -0.12
C PHE A 531 -28.20 8.59 0.07
N GLY A 532 -27.29 9.56 0.04
CA GLY A 532 -27.62 10.98 0.07
C GLY A 532 -28.55 11.34 -1.08
N PHE A 533 -28.23 10.89 -2.28
CA PHE A 533 -29.08 11.09 -3.45
C PHE A 533 -30.45 10.39 -3.34
N LEU A 534 -30.49 9.14 -2.85
CA LEU A 534 -31.75 8.43 -2.62
C LEU A 534 -32.63 9.14 -1.57
N LYS A 535 -32.05 9.63 -0.48
CA LYS A 535 -32.76 10.39 0.58
C LYS A 535 -33.33 11.71 0.06
N GLU A 536 -32.58 12.44 -0.76
CA GLU A 536 -33.06 13.69 -1.39
C GLU A 536 -34.18 13.44 -2.40
N THR A 537 -34.11 12.34 -3.14
CA THR A 537 -35.09 12.00 -4.20
C THR A 537 -36.39 11.43 -3.62
N PHE A 538 -36.32 10.73 -2.49
CA PHE A 538 -37.45 10.07 -1.82
C PHE A 538 -37.70 10.62 -0.41
N ALA A 539 -37.66 11.95 -0.25
CA ALA A 539 -37.93 12.63 1.02
C ALA A 539 -39.36 12.29 1.53
N GLY A 540 -39.46 11.21 2.33
CA GLY A 540 -40.71 10.67 2.85
C GLY A 540 -40.74 9.15 3.04
N GLU A 541 -39.88 8.39 2.36
CA GLU A 541 -39.74 6.94 2.55
C GLU A 541 -38.41 6.63 3.25
N SER A 542 -38.32 6.95 4.54
CA SER A 542 -37.30 6.35 5.38
C SER A 542 -37.74 4.92 5.68
N GLY A 543 -37.00 3.92 5.21
CA GLY A 543 -37.16 2.56 5.70
C GLY A 543 -37.02 2.54 7.23
N PRO A 544 -37.67 1.59 7.94
CA PRO A 544 -37.54 1.49 9.39
C PRO A 544 -36.06 1.30 9.76
N SER A 545 -35.54 2.11 10.69
CA SER A 545 -34.20 1.95 11.26
C SER A 545 -34.08 0.56 11.89
N LEU A 546 -32.96 -0.12 11.65
CA LEU A 546 -32.65 -1.43 12.26
C LEU A 546 -32.25 -1.31 13.75
N GLY A 547 -32.21 -0.09 14.29
CA GLY A 547 -31.86 0.20 15.67
C GLY A 547 -31.02 1.46 15.79
N ARG A 548 -30.98 2.04 17.00
CA ARG A 548 -30.21 3.25 17.33
C ARG A 548 -28.99 2.88 18.17
N ILE A 549 -27.80 3.25 17.71
CA ILE A 549 -26.53 2.84 18.31
C ILE A 549 -25.73 4.07 18.72
N LEU A 550 -25.37 4.16 20.00
CA LEU A 550 -24.47 5.18 20.53
C LEU A 550 -23.01 4.70 20.41
N MET A 551 -22.14 5.49 19.83
CA MET A 551 -20.71 5.17 19.70
C MET A 551 -19.84 6.25 20.34
N ALA A 552 -18.83 5.86 21.10
CA ALA A 552 -17.89 6.80 21.73
C ALA A 552 -16.49 6.18 21.91
N THR A 553 -15.45 7.00 21.75
CA THR A 553 -14.13 6.69 22.30
C THR A 553 -14.11 7.19 23.75
N VAL A 554 -13.68 6.32 24.67
CA VAL A 554 -13.75 6.58 26.11
C VAL A 554 -12.88 7.76 26.55
N GLU A 555 -13.16 8.27 27.75
CA GLU A 555 -12.42 9.38 28.34
C GLU A 555 -10.90 9.13 28.36
N GLY A 556 -10.12 10.16 28.06
CA GLY A 556 -8.67 10.10 27.94
C GLY A 556 -8.15 9.54 26.63
N ASP A 557 -9.00 8.97 25.77
CA ASP A 557 -8.58 8.39 24.49
C ASP A 557 -9.02 9.25 23.30
N ILE A 558 -8.06 9.68 22.51
CA ILE A 558 -8.25 10.58 21.36
C ILE A 558 -8.25 9.85 20.01
N HIS A 559 -8.11 8.52 20.02
CA HIS A 559 -8.07 7.72 18.81
C HIS A 559 -9.49 7.30 18.42
N ASP A 560 -9.95 7.74 17.26
CA ASP A 560 -11.33 7.57 16.80
C ASP A 560 -11.45 6.88 15.44
N ILE A 561 -10.34 6.54 14.78
CA ILE A 561 -10.36 5.90 13.45
C ILE A 561 -11.18 4.60 13.48
N GLY A 562 -10.88 3.68 14.41
CA GLY A 562 -11.61 2.42 14.56
C GLY A 562 -13.12 2.63 14.78
N LYS A 563 -13.47 3.53 15.71
CA LYS A 563 -14.85 3.91 15.99
C LYS A 563 -15.55 4.50 14.77
N ASN A 564 -14.91 5.42 14.05
CA ASN A 564 -15.47 6.07 12.86
C ASN A 564 -15.79 5.03 11.78
N ILE A 565 -14.91 4.06 11.56
CA ILE A 565 -15.15 2.96 10.61
C ILE A 565 -16.40 2.18 11.00
N VAL A 566 -16.50 1.79 12.28
CA VAL A 566 -17.69 1.07 12.78
C VAL A 566 -18.95 1.91 12.62
N CYS A 567 -18.91 3.20 12.95
CA CYS A 567 -20.05 4.12 12.77
C CYS A 567 -20.50 4.15 11.31
N THR A 568 -19.56 4.39 10.39
CA THR A 568 -19.84 4.45 8.97
C THR A 568 -20.41 3.13 8.43
N LEU A 569 -19.86 1.98 8.86
CA LEU A 569 -20.38 0.69 8.44
C LEU A 569 -21.79 0.43 9.00
N LEU A 570 -22.07 0.78 10.26
CA LEU A 570 -23.40 0.63 10.86
C LEU A 570 -24.43 1.52 10.16
N GLU A 571 -24.10 2.78 9.89
CA GLU A 571 -24.96 3.69 9.11
C GLU A 571 -25.28 3.11 7.73
N ASN A 572 -24.27 2.57 7.04
CA ASN A 572 -24.44 1.95 5.73
C ASN A 572 -25.31 0.69 5.75
N HIS A 573 -25.42 0.03 6.91
CA HIS A 573 -26.29 -1.12 7.12
C HIS A 573 -27.70 -0.74 7.61
N GLY A 574 -28.04 0.55 7.68
CA GLY A 574 -29.39 1.00 8.00
C GLY A 574 -29.65 1.23 9.50
N PHE A 575 -28.60 1.32 10.33
CA PHE A 575 -28.70 1.74 11.72
C PHE A 575 -28.64 3.27 11.85
N GLU A 576 -29.33 3.80 12.87
CA GLU A 576 -29.16 5.19 13.28
C GLU A 576 -27.99 5.29 14.26
N VAL A 577 -26.86 5.86 13.83
CA VAL A 577 -25.67 5.98 14.70
C VAL A 577 -25.59 7.38 15.31
N ILE A 578 -25.45 7.42 16.63
CA ILE A 578 -25.16 8.62 17.40
C ILE A 578 -23.69 8.56 17.80
N ASP A 579 -22.87 9.31 17.08
CA ASP A 579 -21.45 9.41 17.37
C ASP A 579 -21.15 10.56 18.34
N LEU A 580 -20.66 10.24 19.54
CA LEU A 580 -20.22 11.24 20.52
C LEU A 580 -18.79 11.72 20.31
N GLY A 581 -18.07 11.15 19.36
CA GLY A 581 -16.69 11.48 19.06
C GLY A 581 -15.72 10.81 20.03
N LYS A 582 -14.67 11.57 20.40
CA LYS A 582 -13.53 11.08 21.18
C LYS A 582 -13.34 11.80 22.49
N ASN A 583 -12.60 11.15 23.39
CA ASN A 583 -12.36 11.64 24.74
C ASN A 583 -13.68 11.96 25.46
N VAL A 584 -14.63 11.02 25.43
CA VAL A 584 -16.00 11.25 25.91
C VAL A 584 -16.14 10.78 27.36
N PRO A 585 -16.50 11.68 28.31
CA PRO A 585 -16.73 11.28 29.70
C PRO A 585 -17.90 10.31 29.86
N ALA A 586 -17.78 9.36 30.79
CA ALA A 586 -18.81 8.36 31.07
C ALA A 586 -20.18 8.99 31.42
N ALA A 587 -20.19 10.15 32.07
CA ALA A 587 -21.41 10.90 32.37
C ALA A 587 -22.17 11.32 31.09
N ARG A 588 -21.45 11.76 30.06
CA ARG A 588 -22.05 12.21 28.80
C ARG A 588 -22.62 11.03 28.01
N ILE A 589 -21.92 9.90 28.01
CA ILE A 589 -22.40 8.65 27.38
C ILE A 589 -23.71 8.21 28.03
N LEU A 590 -23.77 8.18 29.36
CA LEU A 590 -24.99 7.85 30.10
C LEU A 590 -26.15 8.83 29.82
N GLU A 591 -25.87 10.13 29.86
CA GLU A 591 -26.87 11.17 29.58
C GLU A 591 -27.52 10.98 28.21
N VAL A 592 -26.70 10.79 27.17
CA VAL A 592 -27.21 10.64 25.79
C VAL A 592 -27.89 9.29 25.58
N ALA A 593 -27.38 8.21 26.18
CA ALA A 593 -28.02 6.90 26.10
C ALA A 593 -29.45 6.93 26.67
N LEU A 594 -29.66 7.66 27.78
CA LEU A 594 -30.98 7.88 28.38
C LEU A 594 -31.86 8.83 27.57
N GLU A 595 -31.30 9.94 27.08
CA GLU A 595 -32.05 10.96 26.32
C GLU A 595 -32.56 10.41 24.98
N LYS A 596 -31.75 9.59 24.32
CA LYS A 596 -31.97 9.15 22.95
C LYS A 596 -32.55 7.74 22.83
N ASP A 597 -32.83 7.05 23.94
CA ASP A 597 -33.43 5.70 23.96
C ASP A 597 -32.73 4.77 22.95
N VAL A 598 -31.42 4.59 23.14
CA VAL A 598 -30.55 3.84 22.22
C VAL A 598 -30.68 2.33 22.48
N ASP A 599 -30.58 1.51 21.45
CA ASP A 599 -30.64 0.04 21.57
C ASP A 599 -29.28 -0.55 21.96
N ALA A 600 -28.18 0.10 21.54
CA ALA A 600 -26.82 -0.34 21.85
C ALA A 600 -25.87 0.83 22.17
N VAL A 601 -24.86 0.55 23.00
CA VAL A 601 -23.73 1.44 23.30
C VAL A 601 -22.42 0.73 22.96
N GLY A 602 -21.67 1.28 22.01
CA GLY A 602 -20.33 0.84 21.63
C GLY A 602 -19.23 1.74 22.17
N LEU A 603 -18.25 1.15 22.84
CA LEU A 603 -17.08 1.85 23.39
C LEU A 603 -15.80 1.44 22.68
N SER A 604 -14.95 2.41 22.35
CA SER A 604 -13.65 2.20 21.73
C SER A 604 -12.50 2.74 22.59
N ALA A 605 -11.38 2.01 22.63
CA ALA A 605 -10.11 2.46 23.22
C ALA A 605 -8.92 1.88 22.42
N LEU A 606 -7.89 2.71 22.21
CA LEU A 606 -6.62 2.32 21.60
C LEU A 606 -5.47 2.32 22.62
N MET A 607 -5.55 3.15 23.66
CA MET A 607 -4.50 3.24 24.67
C MET A 607 -4.76 2.29 25.84
N THR A 608 -3.75 1.56 26.29
CA THR A 608 -3.88 0.66 27.45
C THR A 608 -4.27 1.42 28.73
N THR A 609 -3.85 2.69 28.84
CA THR A 609 -4.15 3.57 29.97
C THR A 609 -5.62 3.98 30.06
N THR A 610 -6.38 3.86 28.98
CA THR A 610 -7.78 4.32 28.90
C THR A 610 -8.77 3.16 28.98
N LEU A 611 -8.30 1.90 28.95
CA LEU A 611 -9.13 0.70 29.09
C LEU A 611 -10.07 0.77 30.28
N GLN A 612 -9.57 1.17 31.46
CA GLN A 612 -10.38 1.26 32.68
C GLN A 612 -11.63 2.15 32.53
N GLN A 613 -11.61 3.15 31.63
CA GLN A 613 -12.78 4.01 31.39
C GLN A 613 -13.95 3.26 30.73
N MET A 614 -13.70 2.15 30.05
CA MET A 614 -14.77 1.24 29.59
C MET A 614 -15.53 0.65 30.77
N ASP A 615 -14.82 0.11 31.76
CA ASP A 615 -15.42 -0.44 32.98
C ASP A 615 -16.21 0.62 33.75
N VAL A 616 -15.65 1.83 33.91
CA VAL A 616 -16.34 2.97 34.54
C VAL A 616 -17.65 3.29 33.80
N THR A 617 -17.63 3.30 32.47
CA THR A 617 -18.81 3.63 31.66
C THR A 617 -19.88 2.55 31.76
N LEU A 618 -19.51 1.28 31.62
CA LEU A 618 -20.43 0.14 31.76
C LEU A 618 -21.01 0.04 33.18
N GLY A 619 -20.19 0.31 34.21
CA GLY A 619 -20.63 0.41 35.60
C GLY A 619 -21.73 1.46 35.77
N ARG A 620 -21.56 2.66 35.21
CA ARG A 620 -22.56 3.74 35.29
C ARG A 620 -23.86 3.43 34.54
N LEU A 621 -23.78 2.79 33.37
CA LEU A 621 -24.96 2.35 32.63
C LEU A 621 -25.77 1.33 33.44
N ARG A 622 -25.08 0.37 34.09
CA ARG A 622 -25.70 -0.64 34.96
C ARG A 622 -26.33 -0.02 36.23
N GLU A 623 -25.61 0.88 36.91
CA GLU A 623 -26.11 1.56 38.11
C GLU A 623 -27.36 2.40 37.84
N ALA A 624 -27.42 3.03 36.66
CA ALA A 624 -28.58 3.81 36.22
C ALA A 624 -29.75 2.94 35.69
N GLY A 625 -29.59 1.61 35.64
CA GLY A 625 -30.63 0.68 35.19
C GLY A 625 -30.92 0.75 33.68
N VAL A 626 -29.98 1.25 32.89
CA VAL A 626 -30.12 1.39 31.44
C VAL A 626 -30.03 0.02 30.79
N LYS A 627 -31.13 -0.46 30.20
CA LYS A 627 -31.21 -1.78 29.54
C LYS A 627 -30.83 -1.67 28.07
N VAL A 628 -29.53 -1.56 27.81
CA VAL A 628 -28.98 -1.42 26.47
C VAL A 628 -27.93 -2.48 26.21
N PHE A 629 -27.81 -2.89 24.95
CA PHE A 629 -26.80 -3.82 24.51
C PHE A 629 -25.42 -3.14 24.51
N THR A 630 -24.40 -3.72 25.14
CA THR A 630 -23.07 -3.10 25.26
C THR A 630 -22.01 -3.82 24.43
N MET A 631 -21.26 -3.05 23.64
CA MET A 631 -20.16 -3.56 22.83
C MET A 631 -18.86 -2.83 23.17
N VAL A 632 -17.76 -3.56 23.28
CA VAL A 632 -16.42 -2.99 23.45
C VAL A 632 -15.45 -3.46 22.37
N GLY A 633 -14.51 -2.61 21.98
CA GLY A 633 -13.48 -2.95 21.00
C GLY A 633 -12.33 -1.94 20.95
N GLY A 634 -11.34 -2.24 20.12
CA GLY A 634 -10.13 -1.44 19.93
C GLY A 634 -8.85 -2.24 20.15
N ALA A 635 -7.70 -1.72 19.71
CA ALA A 635 -6.47 -2.48 19.52
C ALA A 635 -5.90 -3.14 20.79
N VAL A 636 -6.27 -2.62 21.96
CA VAL A 636 -5.82 -3.10 23.28
C VAL A 636 -6.89 -3.91 24.03
N VAL A 637 -8.06 -4.14 23.40
CA VAL A 637 -9.20 -4.86 23.96
C VAL A 637 -9.19 -6.30 23.43
N ASN A 638 -9.43 -7.27 24.31
CA ASN A 638 -9.62 -8.69 23.96
C ASN A 638 -10.88 -9.25 24.64
N GLN A 639 -11.26 -10.48 24.28
CA GLN A 639 -12.45 -11.15 24.82
C GLN A 639 -12.37 -11.29 26.35
N ASP A 640 -11.22 -11.73 26.88
CA ASP A 640 -11.02 -11.91 28.32
C ASP A 640 -11.29 -10.61 29.10
N TYR A 641 -10.83 -9.47 28.56
CA TYR A 641 -11.06 -8.17 29.16
C TYR A 641 -12.54 -7.75 29.09
N ALA A 642 -13.19 -7.92 27.94
CA ALA A 642 -14.60 -7.60 27.77
C ALA A 642 -15.49 -8.40 28.74
N ASP A 643 -15.20 -9.69 28.92
CA ASP A 643 -15.89 -10.57 29.87
C ASP A 643 -15.68 -10.09 31.31
N SER A 644 -14.45 -9.66 31.65
CA SER A 644 -14.10 -9.20 33.00
C SER A 644 -14.86 -7.94 33.45
N ILE A 645 -15.17 -7.04 32.51
CA ILE A 645 -15.93 -5.81 32.78
C ILE A 645 -17.45 -6.00 32.60
N GLY A 646 -17.86 -7.17 32.10
CA GLY A 646 -19.24 -7.55 31.84
C GLY A 646 -19.88 -6.78 30.68
N ALA A 647 -19.15 -6.60 29.59
CA ALA A 647 -19.71 -6.18 28.31
C ALA A 647 -20.47 -7.33 27.63
N ASP A 648 -21.51 -7.04 26.86
CA ASP A 648 -22.31 -8.09 26.22
C ASP A 648 -21.60 -8.69 24.99
N ILE A 649 -20.88 -7.87 24.21
CA ILE A 649 -20.08 -8.30 23.07
C ILE A 649 -18.70 -7.63 23.07
N TYR A 650 -17.69 -8.44 22.73
CA TYR A 650 -16.42 -7.98 22.20
C TYR A 650 -16.40 -8.10 20.68
N ALA A 651 -15.88 -7.09 20.00
CA ALA A 651 -15.58 -7.16 18.57
C ALA A 651 -14.10 -6.82 18.33
N ARG A 652 -13.39 -7.72 17.65
CA ARG A 652 -11.97 -7.56 17.34
C ARG A 652 -11.73 -6.57 16.21
N ASP A 653 -12.67 -6.48 15.28
CA ASP A 653 -12.59 -5.65 14.07
C ASP A 653 -13.96 -5.05 13.72
N ALA A 654 -13.97 -4.10 12.80
CA ALA A 654 -15.16 -3.33 12.47
C ALA A 654 -16.27 -4.15 11.79
N LEU A 655 -15.92 -5.22 11.06
CA LEU A 655 -16.89 -6.07 10.39
C LEU A 655 -17.54 -7.03 11.39
N GLU A 656 -16.74 -7.60 12.29
CA GLU A 656 -17.25 -8.41 13.40
C GLU A 656 -18.19 -7.58 14.28
N ALA A 657 -17.87 -6.32 14.55
CA ALA A 657 -18.73 -5.41 15.30
C ALA A 657 -20.11 -5.28 14.67
N VAL A 658 -20.18 -5.02 13.35
CA VAL A 658 -21.44 -4.91 12.62
C VAL A 658 -22.20 -6.24 12.62
N ALA A 659 -21.53 -7.35 12.35
CA ALA A 659 -22.15 -8.67 12.31
C ALA A 659 -22.75 -9.07 13.66
N LYS A 660 -22.02 -8.82 14.76
CA LYS A 660 -22.46 -9.11 16.12
C LYS A 660 -23.60 -8.20 16.57
N ILE A 661 -23.57 -6.91 16.22
CA ILE A 661 -24.68 -5.98 16.50
C ILE A 661 -25.96 -6.41 15.76
N LYS A 662 -25.87 -6.77 14.48
CA LYS A 662 -27.01 -7.29 13.72
C LYS A 662 -27.61 -8.53 14.38
N ALA A 663 -26.76 -9.51 14.73
CA ALA A 663 -27.19 -10.72 15.40
C ALA A 663 -27.85 -10.44 16.77
N ALA A 664 -27.32 -9.49 17.53
CA ALA A 664 -27.85 -9.11 18.85
C ALA A 664 -29.22 -8.39 18.76
N LEU A 665 -29.43 -7.57 17.71
CA LEU A 665 -30.67 -6.83 17.48
C LEU A 665 -31.71 -7.60 16.63
N GLY A 666 -31.37 -8.81 16.17
CA GLY A 666 -32.30 -9.71 15.48
C GLY A 666 -32.44 -9.47 13.97
N HIS A 667 -31.38 -8.99 13.32
CA HIS A 667 -31.34 -8.60 11.90
C HIS A 667 -30.39 -9.42 11.04
#